data_AF-A0A4Q7YGT7-F1
#
_entry.id   AF-A0A4Q7YGT7-F1
#
_cell.length_a   1.000
_cell.length_b   1.000
_cell.length_c   1.000
_cell.angle_alpha   90.00
_cell.angle_beta   90.00
_cell.angle_gamma   90.00
#
_symmetry.space_group_name_H-M   'P 1'
#
loop_
_entity.id
_entity.type
_entity.pdbx_description
1 polymer ?
#
loop_
_entity_poly.entity_id
_entity_poly.type
_entity_poly.pdbx_seq_one_letter_code
_entity_poly.pdbx_strand_id
1 'polypeptide(L)'
;MAGDLSRWWQPALDASPEDWLALEAAAGRQQRFAQLDALAARLLAAALAGRRVASVVKGTGPEAADSVKVLRLTARQRAWCAEAFGVQEQQQRGAWYLPQKMSLKAGAVNLPHLVRQRPAHALTLAADDSAGIILVDGSADAVLLWSVLVPLFETLIEPIRVRATGPAKTIDDQRRLWSGIEERYRLLGIADEALEDFTFGGGWHRLDRPGQQRARLRLLDSLTSIDPMQLATRHRSLQLQALMAAFAKKAAKTGTALARRVLTRALQPVISGYFAGDWLAVLDYLQAPPHPDEEVITALPEPRLYVGMSAQAASMAAEAGIPEDEIHAMLAAFLGGPTSLSPVEERVAALRNWWTAFDQAHAAQRPGMRSLWGLVDDSIMAFVPDDHGFTQQLYRQVLPAAVNEQVDRLWQWVTLQRHAKSIVSNPQPHQLMAETLGPAPEFWHGVALTAWFVCEGPYSRAPLSGVADYYSRPLAALRDTGCPVSPDLFEELRTAERHLGPEEAIVKRRSELPVDTDVGSFSLTMSYSSGSRREGFERVRDIVTRHRRAWAEQYLDTYLEQRWRTALEDVARAHHRHVAAKSRPPTLIQFAEFATTTANQWTGGDLGALYTAIGEPAPTQQERPARLLPGGDGHDFARRVYTALGGIAVDDDLRMNQPEEAGRQWQLSCLAVESLRYVQLHEALGQPPTPKQFGSTRLALVWPGGEAEGWPVFQHTLTALTNTNLPSERSDAGPTESHRDAPQSAGRALSKGANAPLEAEAVTVRLITTGAPVDVSAVLLTSHGRVRGDHDLVFYNHPHQDGVHSSTAAITAELPHIPADVHSIAVIASIDLEALPTAVFDQQSIWRAETTQPSGTNFSFEPAPFTSGETVSIVVEIYRHASGWKIRAVGQGYDTGLAGLAADYGIDVER
;
A
#
# COMPACT_ATOMS: atom_id res chain seq x y z
N MET A 1 31.04 -19.52 -46.65
CA MET A 1 30.25 -18.35 -47.10
C MET A 1 30.21 -17.39 -45.93
N ALA A 2 31.00 -16.31 -45.96
CA ALA A 2 30.94 -15.27 -44.94
C ALA A 2 29.68 -14.44 -45.21
N GLY A 3 28.56 -14.88 -44.63
CA GLY A 3 27.31 -14.12 -44.62
C GLY A 3 27.49 -12.82 -43.86
N ASP A 4 26.70 -11.81 -44.20
CA ASP A 4 26.67 -10.51 -43.54
C ASP A 4 26.46 -10.68 -42.02
N LEU A 5 27.55 -10.55 -41.25
CA LEU A 5 27.57 -10.70 -39.78
C LEU A 5 26.93 -9.51 -39.06
N SER A 6 26.42 -8.49 -39.79
CA SER A 6 25.72 -7.34 -39.21
C SER A 6 24.46 -7.74 -38.43
N ARG A 7 23.88 -8.91 -38.70
CA ARG A 7 22.71 -9.45 -38.01
C ARG A 7 22.91 -10.86 -37.47
N TRP A 8 24.08 -11.11 -36.87
CA TRP A 8 24.45 -12.40 -36.27
C TRP A 8 23.37 -12.96 -35.30
N TRP A 9 22.61 -12.07 -34.66
CA TRP A 9 21.58 -12.40 -33.68
C TRP A 9 20.29 -12.99 -34.25
N GLN A 10 19.98 -12.75 -35.53
CA GLN A 10 18.76 -13.27 -36.16
C GLN A 10 18.74 -14.80 -36.26
N PRO A 11 19.79 -15.47 -36.81
CA PRO A 11 19.85 -16.93 -36.79
C PRO A 11 19.99 -17.50 -35.37
N ALA A 12 20.41 -16.68 -34.40
CA ALA A 12 20.54 -17.09 -33.01
C ALA A 12 19.19 -17.19 -32.26
N LEU A 13 18.09 -16.63 -32.80
CA LEU A 13 16.78 -16.62 -32.13
C LEU A 13 16.19 -18.02 -31.90
N ASP A 14 16.49 -18.96 -32.78
CA ASP A 14 16.00 -20.35 -32.70
C ASP A 14 17.15 -21.36 -32.47
N ALA A 15 18.35 -20.86 -32.18
CA ALA A 15 19.54 -21.67 -32.01
C ALA A 15 19.58 -22.36 -30.63
N SER A 16 20.26 -23.50 -30.55
CA SER A 16 20.63 -24.09 -29.27
C SER A 16 21.60 -23.16 -28.52
N PRO A 17 21.69 -23.20 -27.17
CA PRO A 17 22.64 -22.38 -26.43
C PRO A 17 24.10 -22.52 -26.88
N GLU A 18 24.49 -23.69 -27.36
CA GLU A 18 25.84 -23.93 -27.88
C GLU A 18 26.07 -23.25 -29.24
N ASP A 19 25.14 -23.42 -30.18
CA ASP A 19 25.18 -22.74 -31.48
C ASP A 19 25.07 -21.22 -31.31
N TRP A 20 24.25 -20.75 -30.37
CA TRP A 20 24.10 -19.35 -30.02
C TRP A 20 25.42 -18.74 -29.55
N LEU A 21 26.13 -19.42 -28.64
CA LEU A 21 27.44 -18.96 -28.14
C LEU A 21 28.50 -18.98 -29.25
N ALA A 22 28.45 -19.96 -30.16
CA ALA A 22 29.33 -19.99 -31.32
C ALA A 22 29.08 -18.81 -32.28
N LEU A 23 27.81 -18.44 -32.51
CA LEU A 23 27.43 -17.28 -33.30
C LEU A 23 27.88 -15.96 -32.64
N GLU A 24 27.72 -15.83 -31.31
CA GLU A 24 28.20 -14.67 -30.55
C GLU A 24 29.72 -14.52 -30.63
N ALA A 25 30.45 -15.64 -30.49
CA ALA A 25 31.90 -15.68 -30.59
C ALA A 25 32.38 -15.31 -32.00
N ALA A 26 31.74 -15.84 -33.04
CA ALA A 26 32.03 -15.49 -34.44
C ALA A 26 31.77 -14.01 -34.75
N ALA A 27 30.80 -13.40 -34.08
CA ALA A 27 30.52 -11.96 -34.15
C ALA A 27 31.47 -11.10 -33.28
N GLY A 28 32.36 -11.70 -32.50
CA GLY A 28 33.30 -11.01 -31.62
C GLY A 28 32.68 -10.31 -30.41
N ARG A 29 31.43 -10.67 -30.04
CA ARG A 29 30.68 -9.97 -28.98
C ARG A 29 30.83 -10.58 -27.58
N GLN A 30 31.32 -11.81 -27.49
CA GLN A 30 31.50 -12.56 -26.23
C GLN A 30 32.33 -11.83 -25.15
N GLN A 31 33.31 -11.03 -25.56
CA GLN A 31 34.24 -10.37 -24.64
C GLN A 31 33.54 -9.40 -23.69
N ARG A 32 32.37 -8.88 -24.09
CA ARG A 32 31.55 -7.97 -23.28
C ARG A 32 31.13 -8.61 -21.94
N PHE A 33 30.85 -9.91 -21.93
CA PHE A 33 30.28 -10.60 -20.77
C PHE A 33 31.30 -11.45 -20.01
N ALA A 34 32.51 -11.62 -20.55
CA ALA A 34 33.54 -12.50 -19.99
C ALA A 34 33.82 -12.26 -18.49
N GLN A 35 33.85 -11.00 -18.04
CA GLN A 35 34.05 -10.68 -16.63
C GLN A 35 32.85 -11.07 -15.75
N LEU A 36 31.62 -10.86 -16.24
CA LEU A 36 30.40 -11.22 -15.53
C LEU A 36 30.22 -12.75 -15.49
N ASP A 37 30.44 -13.43 -16.61
CA ASP A 37 30.35 -14.89 -16.72
C ASP A 37 31.35 -15.56 -15.78
N ALA A 38 32.61 -15.09 -15.74
CA ALA A 38 33.61 -15.57 -14.79
C ALA A 38 33.24 -15.31 -13.32
N LEU A 39 32.60 -14.17 -13.03
CA LEU A 39 32.12 -13.87 -11.69
C LEU A 39 30.98 -14.82 -11.28
N ALA A 40 29.95 -14.95 -12.13
CA ALA A 40 28.79 -15.80 -11.89
C ALA A 40 29.20 -17.27 -11.73
N ALA A 41 30.04 -17.79 -12.64
CA ALA A 41 30.57 -19.15 -12.59
C ALA A 41 31.32 -19.44 -11.28
N ARG A 42 32.17 -18.50 -10.83
CA ARG A 42 32.94 -18.66 -9.59
C ARG A 42 32.05 -18.63 -8.34
N LEU A 43 31.03 -17.78 -8.32
CA LEU A 43 30.06 -17.73 -7.20
C LEU A 43 29.17 -18.97 -7.20
N LEU A 44 28.72 -19.43 -8.37
CA LEU A 44 27.99 -20.68 -8.55
C LEU A 44 28.79 -21.87 -8.02
N ALA A 45 30.06 -22.01 -8.45
CA ALA A 45 30.97 -23.05 -7.98
C ALA A 45 31.13 -23.02 -6.45
N ALA A 46 31.25 -21.84 -5.85
CA ALA A 46 31.35 -21.69 -4.40
C ALA A 46 30.06 -22.17 -3.68
N ALA A 47 28.88 -21.77 -4.18
CA ALA A 47 27.61 -22.19 -3.60
C ALA A 47 27.40 -23.71 -3.70
N LEU A 48 27.62 -24.27 -4.90
CA LEU A 48 27.50 -25.72 -5.14
C LEU A 48 28.50 -26.52 -4.31
N ALA A 49 29.69 -25.98 -4.03
CA ALA A 49 30.65 -26.56 -3.08
C ALA A 49 30.28 -26.38 -1.59
N GLY A 50 29.06 -25.94 -1.29
CA GLY A 50 28.56 -25.82 0.08
C GLY A 50 29.01 -24.56 0.81
N ARG A 51 29.42 -23.50 0.10
CA ARG A 51 29.85 -22.23 0.72
C ARG A 51 28.76 -21.17 0.56
N ARG A 52 28.49 -20.39 1.62
CA ARG A 52 27.57 -19.26 1.55
C ARG A 52 28.05 -18.18 0.58
N VAL A 53 27.13 -17.58 -0.18
CA VAL A 53 27.39 -16.57 -1.22
C VAL A 53 26.72 -15.23 -0.94
N ALA A 54 25.55 -15.20 -0.30
CA ALA A 54 24.90 -13.96 0.10
C ALA A 54 24.72 -13.90 1.63
N SER A 55 24.85 -12.71 2.23
CA SER A 55 24.44 -12.47 3.62
C SER A 55 23.30 -11.47 3.64
N VAL A 56 22.23 -11.81 4.35
CA VAL A 56 21.11 -10.92 4.64
C VAL A 56 21.19 -10.50 6.10
N VAL A 57 21.11 -9.21 6.38
CA VAL A 57 20.98 -8.67 7.74
C VAL A 57 19.63 -7.98 7.81
N LYS A 58 18.79 -8.46 8.73
CA LYS A 58 17.44 -7.94 8.91
C LYS A 58 17.46 -6.53 9.50
N GLY A 59 16.65 -5.64 8.95
CA GLY A 59 16.45 -4.31 9.52
C GLY A 59 15.81 -4.40 10.91
N THR A 60 16.23 -3.54 11.85
CA THR A 60 15.61 -3.46 13.18
C THR A 60 14.52 -2.39 13.19
N GLY A 61 13.26 -2.82 13.18
CA GLY A 61 12.08 -1.95 13.25
C GLY A 61 11.14 -2.13 12.05
N PRO A 62 9.90 -1.61 12.14
CA PRO A 62 8.87 -1.83 11.12
C PRO A 62 9.18 -1.20 9.75
N GLU A 63 10.03 -0.17 9.70
CA GLU A 63 10.39 0.55 8.46
C GLU A 63 11.83 0.30 8.01
N ALA A 64 12.62 -0.43 8.79
CA ALA A 64 14.03 -0.66 8.49
C ALA A 64 14.18 -1.67 7.34
N ALA A 65 14.85 -1.26 6.26
CA ALA A 65 15.18 -2.14 5.15
C ALA A 65 16.15 -3.24 5.58
N ASP A 66 16.02 -4.42 4.99
CA ASP A 66 17.05 -5.44 5.07
C ASP A 66 18.27 -5.00 4.25
N SER A 67 19.47 -5.34 4.72
CA SER A 67 20.70 -5.13 3.96
C SER A 67 21.25 -6.44 3.46
N VAL A 68 21.83 -6.43 2.26
CA VAL A 68 22.36 -7.63 1.62
C VAL A 68 23.76 -7.38 1.11
N LYS A 69 24.63 -8.38 1.27
CA LYS A 69 25.98 -8.38 0.72
C LYS A 69 26.29 -9.65 -0.04
N VAL A 70 26.94 -9.51 -1.19
CA VAL A 70 27.52 -10.63 -1.93
C VAL A 70 28.90 -10.92 -1.34
N LEU A 71 29.04 -12.12 -0.79
CA LEU A 71 30.26 -12.60 -0.19
C LEU A 71 31.25 -13.03 -1.28
N ARG A 72 32.52 -13.11 -0.92
CA ARG A 72 33.59 -13.65 -1.78
C ARG A 72 33.85 -12.82 -3.05
N LEU A 73 33.51 -11.53 -3.04
CA LEU A 73 34.02 -10.57 -4.02
C LEU A 73 35.42 -10.08 -3.63
N THR A 74 36.35 -10.09 -4.58
CA THR A 74 37.63 -9.38 -4.44
C THR A 74 37.42 -7.86 -4.43
N ALA A 75 38.39 -7.08 -3.94
CA ALA A 75 38.29 -5.61 -3.97
C ALA A 75 38.05 -5.07 -5.38
N ARG A 76 38.76 -5.61 -6.38
CA ARG A 76 38.58 -5.24 -7.80
C ARG A 76 37.18 -5.59 -8.31
N GLN A 77 36.66 -6.78 -7.98
CA GLN A 77 35.30 -7.16 -8.36
C GLN A 77 34.25 -6.29 -7.68
N ARG A 78 34.44 -5.91 -6.42
CA ARG A 78 33.52 -5.02 -5.71
C ARG A 78 33.47 -3.63 -6.35
N ALA A 79 34.62 -3.06 -6.70
CA ALA A 79 34.69 -1.78 -7.39
C ALA A 79 33.98 -1.84 -8.75
N TRP A 80 34.24 -2.89 -9.54
CA TRP A 80 33.55 -3.11 -10.80
C TRP A 80 32.04 -3.33 -10.63
N CYS A 81 31.62 -4.08 -9.59
CA CYS A 81 30.20 -4.27 -9.32
C CYS A 81 29.51 -2.97 -8.91
N ALA A 82 30.19 -2.07 -8.18
CA ALA A 82 29.66 -0.75 -7.88
C ALA A 82 29.39 0.04 -9.17
N GLU A 83 30.30 -0.01 -10.15
CA GLU A 83 30.12 0.69 -11.43
C GLU A 83 29.03 0.05 -12.34
N ALA A 84 28.95 -1.28 -12.35
CA ALA A 84 28.05 -2.02 -13.24
C ALA A 84 26.64 -2.17 -12.67
N PHE A 85 26.50 -2.38 -11.36
CA PHE A 85 25.24 -2.66 -10.67
C PHE A 85 24.81 -1.57 -9.70
N GLY A 86 25.60 -0.50 -9.56
CA GLY A 86 25.24 0.65 -8.74
C GLY A 86 23.99 1.36 -9.25
N VAL A 87 23.09 1.67 -8.33
CA VAL A 87 21.76 2.19 -8.63
C VAL A 87 21.83 3.56 -9.32
N GLN A 88 22.75 4.42 -8.89
CA GLN A 88 22.96 5.75 -9.47
C GLN A 88 23.63 5.67 -10.84
N GLU A 89 24.62 4.80 -10.98
CA GLU A 89 25.37 4.57 -12.21
C GLU A 89 24.46 4.03 -13.32
N GLN A 90 23.56 3.10 -12.99
CA GLN A 90 22.56 2.62 -13.95
C GLN A 90 21.51 3.70 -14.27
N GLN A 91 21.09 4.51 -13.30
CA GLN A 91 20.15 5.62 -13.55
C GLN A 91 20.74 6.70 -14.47
N GLN A 92 22.03 7.01 -14.32
CA GLN A 92 22.77 7.89 -15.24
C GLN A 92 22.80 7.36 -16.68
N ARG A 93 22.62 6.04 -16.86
CA ARG A 93 22.50 5.36 -18.16
C ARG A 93 21.05 5.19 -18.62
N GLY A 94 20.07 5.74 -17.89
CA GLY A 94 18.65 5.69 -18.23
C GLY A 94 17.83 4.59 -17.55
N ALA A 95 18.39 3.83 -16.61
CA ALA A 95 17.70 2.72 -15.93
C ALA A 95 16.73 3.18 -14.81
N TRP A 96 15.86 4.14 -15.11
CA TRP A 96 14.86 4.65 -14.16
C TRP A 96 13.79 3.63 -13.78
N TYR A 97 13.71 2.52 -14.52
CA TYR A 97 12.84 1.39 -14.23
C TYR A 97 13.27 0.56 -13.00
N LEU A 98 14.46 0.79 -12.45
CA LEU A 98 14.91 0.10 -11.24
C LEU A 98 13.95 0.39 -10.07
N PRO A 99 13.40 -0.65 -9.42
CA PRO A 99 12.40 -0.48 -8.38
C PRO A 99 13.03 0.10 -7.11
N GLN A 100 12.37 1.06 -6.45
CA GLN A 100 12.87 1.63 -5.20
C GLN A 100 12.80 0.64 -4.03
N LYS A 101 11.83 -0.26 -4.04
CA LYS A 101 11.69 -1.33 -3.05
C LYS A 101 11.53 -2.65 -3.80
N MET A 102 12.24 -3.69 -3.37
CA MET A 102 12.12 -5.03 -3.94
C MET A 102 12.19 -6.10 -2.87
N SER A 103 11.46 -7.20 -3.09
CA SER A 103 11.63 -8.43 -2.33
C SER A 103 12.68 -9.29 -3.04
N LEU A 104 13.82 -9.49 -2.39
CA LEU A 104 14.94 -10.24 -2.92
C LEU A 104 14.98 -11.65 -2.32
N LYS A 105 14.86 -12.67 -3.17
CA LYS A 105 14.97 -14.09 -2.76
C LYS A 105 16.43 -14.53 -2.61
N ALA A 106 17.20 -13.85 -1.75
CA ALA A 106 18.63 -14.15 -1.56
C ALA A 106 18.87 -15.60 -1.08
N GLY A 107 17.87 -16.20 -0.41
CA GLY A 107 17.87 -17.62 -0.05
C GLY A 107 18.05 -18.60 -1.20
N ALA A 108 17.61 -18.26 -2.42
CA ALA A 108 17.83 -19.11 -3.60
C ALA A 108 19.32 -19.34 -3.88
N VAL A 109 20.14 -18.29 -3.69
CA VAL A 109 21.59 -18.32 -3.90
C VAL A 109 22.30 -19.10 -2.77
N ASN A 110 21.74 -19.08 -1.56
CA ASN A 110 22.28 -19.81 -0.41
C ASN A 110 21.75 -21.25 -0.29
N LEU A 111 20.71 -21.63 -1.04
CA LEU A 111 20.07 -22.93 -0.90
C LEU A 111 21.04 -24.11 -1.09
N PRO A 112 21.97 -24.14 -2.07
CA PRO A 112 22.93 -25.22 -2.19
C PRO A 112 23.80 -25.41 -0.94
N HIS A 113 24.24 -24.31 -0.32
CA HIS A 113 24.97 -24.33 0.94
C HIS A 113 24.10 -24.87 2.09
N LEU A 114 22.87 -24.41 2.20
CA LEU A 114 21.94 -24.83 3.25
C LEU A 114 21.55 -26.30 3.13
N VAL A 115 21.35 -26.83 1.91
CA VAL A 115 21.06 -28.24 1.67
C VAL A 115 22.23 -29.12 2.10
N ARG A 116 23.48 -28.71 1.83
CA ARG A 116 24.67 -29.48 2.25
C ARG A 116 24.93 -29.42 3.76
N GLN A 117 24.65 -28.29 4.42
CA GLN A 117 24.93 -28.14 5.85
C GLN A 117 23.78 -28.59 6.76
N ARG A 118 22.53 -28.28 6.37
CA ARG A 118 21.32 -28.49 7.19
C ARG A 118 20.15 -28.97 6.30
N PRO A 119 20.25 -30.16 5.69
CA PRO A 119 19.29 -30.65 4.69
C PRO A 119 17.83 -30.70 5.20
N ALA A 120 17.62 -30.92 6.50
CA ALA A 120 16.29 -30.96 7.11
C ALA A 120 15.57 -29.60 7.14
N HIS A 121 16.32 -28.50 7.28
CA HIS A 121 15.78 -27.14 7.46
C HIS A 121 16.12 -26.19 6.32
N ALA A 122 16.79 -26.68 5.27
CA ALA A 122 17.36 -25.85 4.21
C ALA A 122 16.34 -24.93 3.54
N LEU A 123 15.12 -25.43 3.31
CA LEU A 123 14.05 -24.68 2.65
C LEU A 123 13.48 -23.57 3.54
N THR A 124 13.29 -23.85 4.83
CA THR A 124 12.85 -22.86 5.82
C THR A 124 13.90 -21.76 5.96
N LEU A 125 15.17 -22.15 6.15
CA LEU A 125 16.27 -21.20 6.26
C LEU A 125 16.47 -20.37 4.97
N ALA A 126 16.22 -20.95 3.79
CA ALA A 126 16.25 -20.19 2.54
C ALA A 126 15.06 -19.24 2.42
N ALA A 127 13.87 -19.61 2.91
CA ALA A 127 12.72 -18.70 2.95
C ALA A 127 12.99 -17.50 3.87
N ASP A 128 13.64 -17.73 5.02
CA ASP A 128 14.03 -16.68 5.99
C ASP A 128 15.08 -15.71 5.40
N ASP A 129 15.92 -16.18 4.49
CA ASP A 129 16.87 -15.37 3.71
C ASP A 129 16.17 -14.55 2.58
N SER A 130 14.84 -14.44 2.56
CA SER A 130 14.12 -13.46 1.72
C SER A 130 14.24 -12.07 2.33
N ALA A 131 14.67 -11.07 1.56
CA ALA A 131 15.02 -9.75 2.07
C ALA A 131 14.14 -8.64 1.48
N GLY A 132 13.57 -7.80 2.34
CA GLY A 132 12.87 -6.57 1.94
C GLY A 132 13.87 -5.43 1.74
N ILE A 133 14.28 -5.18 0.50
CA ILE A 133 15.34 -4.22 0.17
C ILE A 133 14.74 -2.88 -0.27
N ILE A 134 15.25 -1.79 0.29
CA ILE A 134 15.12 -0.46 -0.29
C ILE A 134 16.38 -0.21 -1.12
N LEU A 135 16.23 -0.04 -2.43
CA LEU A 135 17.34 0.31 -3.31
C LEU A 135 17.68 1.79 -3.11
N VAL A 136 18.82 2.01 -2.45
CA VAL A 136 19.45 3.31 -2.26
C VAL A 136 20.80 3.32 -2.97
N ASP A 137 21.49 4.47 -2.93
CA ASP A 137 22.84 4.61 -3.45
C ASP A 137 23.78 3.57 -2.80
N GLY A 138 24.57 2.88 -3.63
CA GLY A 138 25.48 1.82 -3.18
C GLY A 138 24.87 0.42 -3.07
N SER A 139 23.58 0.19 -3.38
CA SER A 139 22.93 -1.13 -3.38
C SER A 139 23.32 -2.05 -4.55
N ALA A 140 24.59 -2.02 -4.98
CA ALA A 140 25.10 -2.81 -6.10
C ALA A 140 24.96 -4.33 -5.90
N ASP A 141 25.18 -4.81 -4.67
CA ASP A 141 25.03 -6.23 -4.32
C ASP A 141 23.58 -6.71 -4.48
N ALA A 142 22.59 -5.86 -4.16
CA ALA A 142 21.18 -6.18 -4.32
C ALA A 142 20.78 -6.26 -5.79
N VAL A 143 21.25 -5.32 -6.62
CA VAL A 143 21.01 -5.32 -8.07
C VAL A 143 21.70 -6.51 -8.74
N LEU A 144 22.94 -6.85 -8.36
CA LEU A 144 23.64 -8.05 -8.86
C LEU A 144 22.88 -9.35 -8.52
N LEU A 145 22.39 -9.46 -7.28
CA LEU A 145 21.58 -10.62 -6.88
C LEU A 145 20.27 -10.67 -7.66
N TRP A 146 19.53 -9.57 -7.74
CA TRP A 146 18.24 -9.51 -8.43
C TRP A 146 18.34 -9.79 -9.94
N SER A 147 19.36 -9.24 -10.60
CA SER A 147 19.50 -9.28 -12.05
C SER A 147 20.19 -10.53 -12.60
N VAL A 148 21.14 -11.10 -11.86
CA VAL A 148 22.00 -12.18 -12.37
C VAL A 148 21.92 -13.43 -11.50
N LEU A 149 22.27 -13.32 -10.21
CA LEU A 149 22.47 -14.51 -9.38
C LEU A 149 21.14 -15.20 -8.99
N VAL A 150 20.14 -14.47 -8.54
CA VAL A 150 18.84 -15.06 -8.18
C VAL A 150 18.20 -15.74 -9.40
N PRO A 151 18.10 -15.12 -10.60
CA PRO A 151 17.60 -15.80 -11.78
C PRO A 151 18.37 -17.08 -12.14
N LEU A 152 19.71 -17.04 -12.11
CA LEU A 152 20.55 -18.21 -12.37
C LEU A 152 20.28 -19.34 -11.38
N PHE A 153 20.32 -19.04 -10.08
CA PHE A 153 20.10 -20.05 -9.05
C PHE A 153 18.67 -20.57 -9.08
N GLU A 154 17.66 -19.71 -9.16
CA GLU A 154 16.25 -20.12 -9.23
C GLU A 154 15.96 -21.05 -10.42
N THR A 155 16.67 -20.90 -11.55
CA THR A 155 16.61 -21.89 -12.65
C THR A 155 17.24 -23.23 -12.26
N LEU A 156 18.41 -23.22 -11.64
CA LEU A 156 19.17 -24.45 -11.28
C LEU A 156 18.61 -25.21 -10.05
N ILE A 157 17.87 -24.54 -9.17
CA ILE A 157 17.24 -25.14 -7.97
C ILE A 157 15.73 -25.30 -8.09
N GLU A 158 15.16 -24.99 -9.27
CA GLU A 158 13.73 -25.10 -9.55
C GLU A 158 13.11 -26.44 -9.15
N PRO A 159 13.72 -27.62 -9.43
CA PRO A 159 13.16 -28.91 -9.02
C PRO A 159 12.99 -29.04 -7.50
N ILE A 160 13.96 -28.51 -6.73
CA ILE A 160 13.92 -28.54 -5.26
C ILE A 160 12.76 -27.68 -4.74
N ARG A 161 12.57 -26.50 -5.34
CA ARG A 161 11.52 -25.54 -4.97
C ARG A 161 10.13 -26.08 -5.31
N VAL A 162 9.93 -26.60 -6.52
CA VAL A 162 8.64 -27.17 -6.95
C VAL A 162 8.22 -28.33 -6.05
N ARG A 163 9.18 -29.17 -5.62
CA ARG A 163 8.90 -30.25 -4.66
C ARG A 163 8.67 -29.75 -3.23
N ALA A 164 9.04 -28.52 -2.89
CA ALA A 164 8.79 -27.91 -1.59
C ALA A 164 7.40 -27.24 -1.49
N THR A 165 6.90 -26.67 -2.60
CA THR A 165 5.63 -25.91 -2.64
C THR A 165 4.37 -26.78 -2.67
N GLY A 166 4.51 -28.11 -2.81
CA GLY A 166 3.40 -29.02 -3.03
C GLY A 166 3.04 -29.23 -4.51
N PRO A 167 2.20 -30.22 -4.84
CA PRO A 167 1.80 -30.47 -6.23
C PRO A 167 0.95 -29.33 -6.80
N ALA A 168 1.08 -29.07 -8.10
CA ALA A 168 0.13 -28.25 -8.85
C ALA A 168 -1.26 -28.90 -8.84
N LYS A 169 -2.30 -28.11 -9.08
CA LYS A 169 -3.68 -28.50 -8.85
C LYS A 169 -4.15 -29.67 -9.73
N THR A 170 -3.63 -29.79 -10.95
CA THR A 170 -3.99 -30.86 -11.89
C THR A 170 -2.77 -31.68 -12.36
N ILE A 171 -3.04 -32.89 -12.83
CA ILE A 171 -2.01 -33.78 -13.43
C ILE A 171 -1.42 -33.15 -14.70
N ASP A 172 -2.24 -32.49 -15.51
CA ASP A 172 -1.79 -31.87 -16.76
C ASP A 172 -0.91 -30.64 -16.48
N ASP A 173 -1.21 -29.87 -15.44
CA ASP A 173 -0.34 -28.77 -15.00
C ASP A 173 1.00 -29.30 -14.49
N GLN A 174 1.00 -30.42 -13.76
CA GLN A 174 2.23 -31.08 -13.36
C GLN A 174 3.04 -31.54 -14.58
N ARG A 175 2.41 -32.19 -15.57
CA ARG A 175 3.10 -32.62 -16.81
C ARG A 175 3.70 -31.44 -17.56
N ARG A 176 2.94 -30.36 -17.77
CA ARG A 176 3.41 -29.15 -18.45
C ARG A 176 4.56 -28.48 -17.69
N LEU A 177 4.43 -28.35 -16.37
CA LEU A 177 5.47 -27.77 -15.51
C LEU A 177 6.78 -28.55 -15.62
N TRP A 178 6.74 -29.88 -15.44
CA TRP A 178 7.93 -30.72 -15.46
C TRP A 178 8.56 -30.81 -16.85
N SER A 179 7.76 -30.91 -17.92
CA SER A 179 8.27 -30.86 -19.30
C SER A 179 9.03 -29.55 -19.58
N GLY A 180 8.55 -28.42 -19.07
CA GLY A 180 9.27 -27.15 -19.17
C GLY A 180 10.58 -27.11 -18.37
N ILE A 181 10.65 -27.78 -17.21
CA ILE A 181 11.87 -27.90 -16.41
C ILE A 181 12.90 -28.78 -17.11
N GLU A 182 12.47 -29.95 -17.61
CA GLU A 182 13.30 -30.89 -18.36
C GLU A 182 13.91 -30.22 -19.59
N GLU A 183 13.10 -29.49 -20.36
CA GLU A 183 13.59 -28.75 -21.53
C GLU A 183 14.62 -27.67 -21.15
N ARG A 184 14.38 -26.91 -20.06
CA ARG A 184 15.38 -25.94 -19.56
C ARG A 184 16.68 -26.61 -19.13
N TYR A 185 16.62 -27.76 -18.47
CA TYR A 185 17.80 -28.51 -18.04
C TYR A 185 18.59 -29.03 -19.23
N ARG A 186 17.90 -29.57 -20.24
CA ARG A 186 18.49 -30.00 -21.50
C ARG A 186 19.20 -28.86 -22.22
N LEU A 187 18.60 -27.66 -22.27
CA LEU A 187 19.21 -26.47 -22.87
C LEU A 187 20.46 -25.99 -22.09
N LEU A 188 20.48 -26.15 -20.77
CA LEU A 188 21.68 -25.90 -19.95
C LEU A 188 22.74 -27.02 -20.11
N GLY A 189 22.38 -28.14 -20.74
CA GLY A 189 23.18 -29.36 -20.89
C GLY A 189 23.39 -30.11 -19.59
N ILE A 190 22.39 -30.07 -18.72
CA ILE A 190 22.28 -30.93 -17.56
C ILE A 190 21.61 -32.23 -18.00
N ALA A 191 22.21 -33.37 -17.67
CA ALA A 191 21.72 -34.68 -18.08
C ALA A 191 20.37 -35.02 -17.42
N ASP A 192 19.50 -35.73 -18.14
CA ASP A 192 18.14 -36.06 -17.70
C ASP A 192 18.13 -36.90 -16.40
N GLU A 193 19.18 -37.70 -16.18
CA GLU A 193 19.37 -38.51 -14.97
C GLU A 193 19.46 -37.64 -13.70
N ALA A 194 19.86 -36.38 -13.81
CA ALA A 194 19.89 -35.46 -12.68
C ALA A 194 18.48 -35.17 -12.11
N LEU A 195 17.43 -35.38 -12.91
CA LEU A 195 16.04 -35.11 -12.56
C LEU A 195 15.23 -36.37 -12.23
N GLU A 196 15.80 -37.58 -12.33
CA GLU A 196 15.06 -38.86 -12.28
C GLU A 196 14.10 -38.97 -11.08
N ASP A 197 14.56 -38.62 -9.87
CA ASP A 197 13.73 -38.65 -8.65
C ASP A 197 12.67 -37.52 -8.61
N PHE A 198 12.91 -36.43 -9.34
CA PHE A 198 12.15 -35.19 -9.28
C PHE A 198 11.00 -35.14 -10.27
N THR A 199 11.10 -35.77 -11.44
CA THR A 199 10.11 -35.65 -12.52
C THR A 199 8.71 -36.14 -12.11
N PHE A 200 7.69 -35.74 -12.89
CA PHE A 200 6.35 -36.27 -12.71
C PHE A 200 6.32 -37.77 -13.05
N GLY A 201 6.02 -38.62 -12.07
CA GLY A 201 6.10 -40.08 -12.20
C GLY A 201 7.42 -40.69 -11.73
N GLY A 202 8.46 -39.88 -11.45
CA GLY A 202 9.78 -40.30 -10.98
C GLY A 202 9.85 -40.85 -9.54
N GLY A 203 8.71 -41.22 -8.94
CA GLY A 203 8.69 -41.87 -7.63
C GLY A 203 8.94 -40.95 -6.42
N TRP A 204 9.01 -39.62 -6.57
CA TRP A 204 9.20 -38.67 -5.44
C TRP A 204 8.30 -38.95 -4.22
N HIS A 205 7.02 -39.25 -4.47
CA HIS A 205 6.02 -39.55 -3.42
C HIS A 205 6.29 -40.84 -2.65
N ARG A 206 7.16 -41.72 -3.17
CA ARG A 206 7.56 -42.99 -2.54
C ARG A 206 8.80 -42.83 -1.66
N LEU A 207 9.51 -41.70 -1.75
CA LEU A 207 10.71 -41.43 -0.97
C LEU A 207 10.33 -40.94 0.44
N ASP A 208 10.96 -41.54 1.45
CA ASP A 208 10.94 -41.03 2.82
C ASP A 208 11.73 -39.72 2.94
N ARG A 209 11.65 -39.05 4.11
CA ARG A 209 12.35 -37.77 4.33
C ARG A 209 13.87 -37.88 4.05
N PRO A 210 14.61 -38.90 4.54
CA PRO A 210 16.01 -39.12 4.16
C PRO A 210 16.23 -39.37 2.66
N GLY A 211 15.32 -40.09 1.99
CA GLY A 211 15.35 -40.30 0.54
C GLY A 211 15.24 -39.00 -0.25
N GLN A 212 14.29 -38.14 0.11
CA GLN A 212 14.13 -36.82 -0.51
C GLN A 212 15.35 -35.91 -0.27
N GLN A 213 15.98 -35.98 0.91
CA GLN A 213 17.22 -35.26 1.19
C GLN A 213 18.39 -35.75 0.32
N ARG A 214 18.52 -37.08 0.14
CA ARG A 214 19.52 -37.68 -0.75
C ARG A 214 19.30 -37.29 -2.21
N ALA A 215 18.06 -37.28 -2.69
CA ALA A 215 17.73 -36.83 -4.06
C ALA A 215 18.17 -35.36 -4.30
N ARG A 216 17.92 -34.48 -3.33
CA ARG A 216 18.39 -33.07 -3.39
C ARG A 216 19.91 -32.97 -3.44
N LEU A 217 20.62 -33.76 -2.63
CA LEU A 217 22.09 -33.79 -2.65
C LEU A 217 22.63 -34.32 -3.98
N ARG A 218 22.04 -35.40 -4.53
CA ARG A 218 22.40 -35.94 -5.84
C ARG A 218 22.27 -34.90 -6.95
N LEU A 219 21.17 -34.15 -6.97
CA LEU A 219 21.00 -33.05 -7.92
C LEU A 219 22.13 -32.01 -7.80
N LEU A 220 22.48 -31.60 -6.59
CA LEU A 220 23.59 -30.66 -6.37
C LEU A 220 24.95 -31.25 -6.79
N ASP A 221 25.17 -32.54 -6.59
CA ASP A 221 26.39 -33.23 -7.01
C ASP A 221 26.48 -33.31 -8.55
N SER A 222 25.37 -33.63 -9.24
CA SER A 222 25.28 -33.57 -10.69
C SER A 222 25.60 -32.18 -11.22
N LEU A 223 25.03 -31.13 -10.63
CA LEU A 223 25.35 -29.74 -11.00
C LEU A 223 26.83 -29.38 -10.74
N THR A 224 27.43 -29.93 -9.69
CA THR A 224 28.86 -29.70 -9.35
C THR A 224 29.80 -30.37 -10.35
N SER A 225 29.34 -31.40 -11.06
CA SER A 225 30.14 -32.13 -12.07
C SER A 225 30.24 -31.40 -13.42
N ILE A 226 29.38 -30.41 -13.66
CA ILE A 226 29.34 -29.61 -14.89
C ILE A 226 30.24 -28.39 -14.70
N ASP A 227 30.91 -27.95 -15.76
CA ASP A 227 31.69 -26.70 -15.73
C ASP A 227 30.77 -25.50 -15.36
N PRO A 228 31.01 -24.81 -14.24
CA PRO A 228 30.21 -23.66 -13.83
C PRO A 228 30.23 -22.53 -14.86
N MET A 229 31.30 -22.42 -15.67
CA MET A 229 31.35 -21.45 -16.76
C MET A 229 30.31 -21.79 -17.83
N GLN A 230 30.24 -23.05 -18.24
CA GLN A 230 29.26 -23.53 -19.22
C GLN A 230 27.82 -23.29 -18.75
N LEU A 231 27.51 -23.56 -17.48
CA LEU A 231 26.18 -23.28 -16.91
C LEU A 231 25.85 -21.78 -16.93
N ALA A 232 26.81 -20.93 -16.55
CA ALA A 232 26.61 -19.49 -16.53
C ALA A 232 26.40 -18.91 -17.95
N THR A 233 27.23 -19.30 -18.92
CA THR A 233 27.14 -18.80 -20.30
C THR A 233 25.89 -19.30 -21.02
N ARG A 234 25.48 -20.55 -20.82
CA ARG A 234 24.23 -21.09 -21.38
C ARG A 234 22.99 -20.45 -20.74
N HIS A 235 23.03 -20.16 -19.44
CA HIS A 235 21.95 -19.40 -18.81
C HIS A 235 21.86 -17.98 -19.39
N ARG A 236 23.01 -17.29 -19.54
CA ARG A 236 23.08 -15.98 -20.19
C ARG A 236 22.50 -16.00 -21.59
N SER A 237 22.84 -16.98 -22.43
CA SER A 237 22.31 -17.06 -23.79
C SER A 237 20.78 -17.16 -23.81
N LEU A 238 20.18 -17.96 -22.91
CA LEU A 238 18.72 -18.06 -22.79
C LEU A 238 18.07 -16.72 -22.39
N GLN A 239 18.68 -15.98 -21.45
CA GLN A 239 18.19 -14.66 -21.05
C GLN A 239 18.28 -13.63 -22.19
N LEU A 240 19.41 -13.61 -22.90
CA LEU A 240 19.63 -12.69 -24.01
C LEU A 240 18.77 -13.04 -25.23
N GLN A 241 18.54 -14.32 -25.51
CA GLN A 241 17.66 -14.78 -26.58
C GLN A 241 16.21 -14.30 -26.36
N ALA A 242 15.71 -14.32 -25.12
CA ALA A 242 14.40 -13.76 -24.79
C ALA A 242 14.32 -12.23 -25.05
N LEU A 243 15.39 -11.50 -24.69
CA LEU A 243 15.51 -10.07 -24.99
C LEU A 243 15.55 -9.80 -26.51
N MET A 244 16.33 -10.58 -27.25
CA MET A 244 16.46 -10.49 -28.71
C MET A 244 15.14 -10.79 -29.40
N ALA A 245 14.40 -11.81 -28.96
CA ALA A 245 13.09 -12.14 -29.50
C ALA A 245 12.07 -11.01 -29.27
N ALA A 246 12.08 -10.42 -28.07
CA ALA A 246 11.24 -9.26 -27.76
C ALA A 246 11.60 -8.04 -28.62
N PHE A 247 12.90 -7.77 -28.81
CA PHE A 247 13.38 -6.73 -29.71
C PHE A 247 12.91 -6.98 -31.15
N ALA A 248 13.12 -8.18 -31.68
CA ALA A 248 12.73 -8.56 -33.04
C ALA A 248 11.22 -8.36 -33.28
N LYS A 249 10.39 -8.82 -32.33
CA LYS A 249 8.93 -8.66 -32.39
C LYS A 249 8.51 -7.19 -32.49
N LYS A 250 9.20 -6.28 -31.79
CA LYS A 250 8.88 -4.84 -31.79
C LYS A 250 9.53 -4.08 -32.94
N ALA A 251 10.67 -4.55 -33.46
CA ALA A 251 11.40 -3.95 -34.57
C ALA A 251 10.87 -4.38 -35.95
N ALA A 252 9.96 -5.37 -36.03
CA ALA A 252 9.51 -5.99 -37.28
C ALA A 252 9.02 -5.01 -38.36
N LYS A 253 8.44 -3.85 -37.99
CA LYS A 253 7.93 -2.84 -38.94
C LYS A 253 8.89 -1.69 -39.24
N THR A 254 9.70 -1.30 -38.25
CA THR A 254 10.49 -0.06 -38.25
C THR A 254 12.00 -0.31 -38.39
N GLY A 255 12.45 -1.57 -38.35
CA GLY A 255 13.86 -1.95 -38.39
C GLY A 255 14.61 -1.72 -37.06
N THR A 256 13.98 -1.04 -36.10
CA THR A 256 14.47 -0.83 -34.73
C THR A 256 13.28 -0.68 -33.76
N ALA A 257 13.51 -0.82 -32.45
CA ALA A 257 12.48 -0.80 -31.43
C ALA A 257 12.79 0.19 -30.30
N LEU A 258 11.75 0.85 -29.80
CA LEU A 258 11.83 1.70 -28.61
C LEU A 258 12.13 0.86 -27.36
N ALA A 259 13.06 1.30 -26.50
CA ALA A 259 13.42 0.60 -25.25
C ALA A 259 12.18 0.22 -24.44
N ARG A 260 11.28 1.20 -24.22
CA ARG A 260 10.03 1.04 -23.45
C ARG A 260 9.07 -0.01 -23.99
N ARG A 261 9.12 -0.32 -25.30
CA ARG A 261 8.26 -1.35 -25.91
C ARG A 261 8.84 -2.76 -25.75
N VAL A 262 10.15 -2.87 -25.49
CA VAL A 262 10.87 -4.13 -25.28
C VAL A 262 10.99 -4.44 -23.78
N LEU A 263 11.24 -3.44 -22.94
CA LEU A 263 11.49 -3.53 -21.51
C LEU A 263 10.24 -3.90 -20.67
N THR A 264 9.84 -5.17 -20.74
CA THR A 264 8.86 -5.76 -19.81
C THR A 264 9.48 -5.95 -18.42
N ARG A 265 8.64 -6.15 -17.38
CA ARG A 265 9.11 -6.45 -16.01
C ARG A 265 10.07 -7.65 -15.97
N ALA A 266 9.88 -8.64 -16.85
CA ALA A 266 10.72 -9.83 -16.93
C ALA A 266 12.10 -9.56 -17.57
N LEU A 267 12.20 -8.57 -18.47
CA LEU A 267 13.43 -8.23 -19.19
C LEU A 267 14.24 -7.11 -18.52
N GLN A 268 13.65 -6.35 -17.60
CA GLN A 268 14.35 -5.34 -16.79
C GLN A 268 15.57 -5.92 -16.03
N PRO A 269 15.48 -7.08 -15.34
CA PRO A 269 16.64 -7.74 -14.75
C PRO A 269 17.72 -8.07 -15.79
N VAL A 270 17.34 -8.52 -16.98
CA VAL A 270 18.30 -8.91 -18.04
C VAL A 270 19.11 -7.70 -18.50
N ILE A 271 18.48 -6.56 -18.79
CA ILE A 271 19.20 -5.35 -19.22
C ILE A 271 20.04 -4.77 -18.07
N SER A 272 19.48 -4.73 -16.86
CA SER A 272 20.21 -4.29 -15.67
C SER A 272 21.44 -5.16 -15.40
N GLY A 273 21.32 -6.47 -15.59
CA GLY A 273 22.38 -7.43 -15.28
C GLY A 273 23.50 -7.48 -16.31
N TYR A 274 23.14 -7.60 -17.59
CA TYR A 274 24.09 -7.85 -18.67
C TYR A 274 24.56 -6.56 -19.38
N PHE A 275 23.77 -5.49 -19.32
CA PHE A 275 24.07 -4.21 -19.98
C PHE A 275 24.16 -3.04 -19.01
N ALA A 276 24.19 -3.29 -17.70
CA ALA A 276 24.24 -2.25 -16.67
C ALA A 276 23.13 -1.20 -16.82
N GLY A 277 21.96 -1.64 -17.32
CA GLY A 277 20.80 -0.78 -17.54
C GLY A 277 20.86 0.10 -18.79
N ASP A 278 21.92 0.02 -19.57
CA ASP A 278 22.16 0.84 -20.75
C ASP A 278 21.49 0.25 -22.01
N TRP A 279 20.46 0.92 -22.51
CA TRP A 279 19.77 0.52 -23.74
C TRP A 279 20.63 0.74 -24.99
N LEU A 280 21.45 1.77 -25.05
CA LEU A 280 22.32 2.03 -26.20
C LEU A 280 23.37 0.93 -26.34
N ALA A 281 23.82 0.38 -25.21
CA ALA A 281 24.69 -0.78 -25.22
C ALA A 281 24.02 -2.07 -25.75
N VAL A 282 22.70 -2.22 -25.56
CA VAL A 282 21.92 -3.30 -26.19
C VAL A 282 21.88 -3.11 -27.71
N LEU A 283 21.61 -1.88 -28.16
CA LEU A 283 21.58 -1.56 -29.59
C LEU A 283 22.93 -1.75 -30.27
N ASP A 284 24.04 -1.37 -29.62
CA ASP A 284 25.41 -1.66 -30.10
C ASP A 284 25.66 -3.17 -30.22
N TYR A 285 25.23 -3.94 -29.23
CA TYR A 285 25.37 -5.40 -29.22
C TYR A 285 24.58 -6.08 -30.35
N LEU A 286 23.38 -5.57 -30.63
CA LEU A 286 22.51 -6.04 -31.72
C LEU A 286 22.86 -5.41 -33.08
N GLN A 287 23.79 -4.45 -33.11
CA GLN A 287 24.14 -3.66 -34.30
C GLN A 287 22.92 -3.00 -34.96
N ALA A 288 22.00 -2.50 -34.13
CA ALA A 288 20.79 -1.82 -34.56
C ALA A 288 20.89 -0.30 -34.31
N PRO A 289 20.39 0.55 -35.21
CA PRO A 289 20.33 1.99 -34.96
C PRO A 289 19.27 2.31 -33.88
N PRO A 290 19.42 3.41 -33.13
CA PRO A 290 18.36 3.88 -32.21
C PRO A 290 17.10 4.25 -32.98
N HIS A 291 15.95 4.09 -32.34
CA HIS A 291 14.67 4.53 -32.88
C HIS A 291 14.65 6.08 -32.93
N PRO A 292 14.06 6.72 -33.96
CA PRO A 292 14.03 8.19 -34.07
C PRO A 292 13.37 8.88 -32.85
N ASP A 293 12.34 8.25 -32.28
CA ASP A 293 11.67 8.73 -31.06
C ASP A 293 12.30 8.18 -29.75
N GLU A 294 13.54 7.69 -29.79
CA GLU A 294 14.23 7.19 -28.59
C GLU A 294 14.79 8.36 -27.77
N GLU A 295 14.34 8.49 -26.52
CA GLU A 295 14.85 9.47 -25.57
C GLU A 295 15.38 8.75 -24.33
N VAL A 296 16.68 8.87 -24.07
CA VAL A 296 17.33 8.34 -22.86
C VAL A 296 17.53 9.47 -21.88
N ILE A 297 16.68 9.51 -20.86
CA ILE A 297 16.79 10.48 -19.76
C ILE A 297 17.97 10.05 -18.88
N THR A 298 19.05 10.82 -18.86
CA THR A 298 20.26 10.51 -18.06
C THR A 298 20.27 11.22 -16.70
N ALA A 299 19.46 12.26 -16.54
CA ALA A 299 19.25 12.98 -15.28
C ALA A 299 17.78 13.39 -15.18
N LEU A 300 17.22 13.32 -13.97
CA LEU A 300 15.87 13.83 -13.74
C LEU A 300 15.90 15.37 -13.75
N PRO A 301 14.84 16.03 -14.21
CA PRO A 301 14.66 17.46 -14.01
C PRO A 301 14.76 17.84 -12.54
N GLU A 302 15.27 19.04 -12.26
CA GLU A 302 15.20 19.60 -10.92
C GLU A 302 13.74 19.93 -10.56
N PRO A 303 13.28 19.58 -9.34
CA PRO A 303 11.97 19.98 -8.84
C PRO A 303 11.79 21.50 -8.92
N ARG A 304 10.71 21.96 -9.56
CA ARG A 304 10.31 23.37 -9.56
C ARG A 304 9.07 23.51 -8.70
N LEU A 305 9.20 24.19 -7.56
CA LEU A 305 8.10 24.36 -6.62
C LEU A 305 7.44 25.72 -6.79
N TYR A 306 6.11 25.73 -6.80
CA TYR A 306 5.28 26.94 -6.91
C TYR A 306 4.64 27.25 -5.57
N VAL A 307 5.47 27.54 -4.58
CA VAL A 307 5.08 27.94 -3.21
C VAL A 307 5.80 29.25 -2.88
N GLY A 308 5.11 30.22 -2.28
CA GLY A 308 5.71 31.53 -1.94
C GLY A 308 5.58 32.61 -3.01
N MET A 309 4.91 32.33 -4.14
CA MET A 309 4.70 33.29 -5.23
C MET A 309 3.89 34.51 -4.79
N SER A 310 2.98 34.35 -3.82
CA SER A 310 2.18 35.44 -3.27
C SER A 310 3.04 36.49 -2.57
N ALA A 311 4.08 36.07 -1.83
CA ALA A 311 5.01 36.98 -1.17
C ALA A 311 5.90 37.77 -2.17
N GLN A 312 6.03 37.27 -3.40
CA GLN A 312 6.79 37.91 -4.48
C GLN A 312 5.90 38.76 -5.39
N ALA A 313 4.57 38.77 -5.19
CA ALA A 313 3.61 39.42 -6.07
C ALA A 313 3.92 40.91 -6.30
N ALA A 314 4.30 41.65 -5.25
CA ALA A 314 4.71 43.06 -5.36
C ALA A 314 5.93 43.27 -6.27
N SER A 315 6.94 42.38 -6.19
CA SER A 315 8.12 42.44 -7.06
C SER A 315 7.76 42.07 -8.49
N MET A 316 6.95 41.03 -8.68
CA MET A 316 6.46 40.60 -9.99
C MET A 316 5.60 41.68 -10.66
N ALA A 317 4.79 42.41 -9.88
CA ALA A 317 3.96 43.53 -10.31
C ALA A 317 4.81 44.67 -10.83
N ALA A 318 5.85 45.02 -10.07
CA ALA A 318 6.81 46.05 -10.45
C ALA A 318 7.58 45.69 -11.73
N GLU A 319 7.98 44.42 -11.91
CA GLU A 319 8.70 43.95 -13.10
C GLU A 319 7.82 43.85 -14.35
N ALA A 320 6.58 43.36 -14.20
CA ALA A 320 5.65 43.17 -15.30
C ALA A 320 4.90 44.45 -15.70
N GLY A 321 4.92 45.49 -14.85
CA GLY A 321 4.15 46.72 -15.06
C GLY A 321 2.64 46.52 -14.89
N ILE A 322 2.24 45.54 -14.07
CA ILE A 322 0.85 45.12 -13.82
C ILE A 322 0.50 45.48 -12.36
N PRO A 323 -0.73 45.92 -12.05
CA PRO A 323 -1.18 46.11 -10.67
C PRO A 323 -1.05 44.83 -9.81
N GLU A 324 -0.68 44.99 -8.54
CA GLU A 324 -0.44 43.87 -7.60
C GLU A 324 -1.71 43.03 -7.37
N ASP A 325 -2.89 43.66 -7.35
CA ASP A 325 -4.19 42.99 -7.23
C ASP A 325 -4.51 42.09 -8.42
N GLU A 326 -4.09 42.48 -9.63
CA GLU A 326 -4.24 41.66 -10.84
C GLU A 326 -3.32 40.43 -10.79
N ILE A 327 -2.09 40.56 -10.28
CA ILE A 327 -1.21 39.40 -10.05
C ILE A 327 -1.78 38.46 -8.99
N HIS A 328 -2.32 38.99 -7.90
CA HIS A 328 -3.00 38.15 -6.91
C HIS A 328 -4.21 37.41 -7.50
N ALA A 329 -4.99 38.05 -8.36
CA ALA A 329 -6.09 37.39 -9.07
C ALA A 329 -5.59 36.29 -10.04
N MET A 330 -4.49 36.55 -10.77
CA MET A 330 -3.85 35.56 -11.64
C MET A 330 -3.33 34.35 -10.85
N LEU A 331 -2.67 34.59 -9.71
CA LEU A 331 -2.19 33.52 -8.83
C LEU A 331 -3.33 32.72 -8.22
N ALA A 332 -4.42 33.37 -7.80
CA ALA A 332 -5.61 32.69 -7.30
C ALA A 332 -6.24 31.79 -8.37
N ALA A 333 -6.36 32.28 -9.60
CA ALA A 333 -6.84 31.49 -10.74
C ALA A 333 -5.91 30.31 -11.06
N PHE A 334 -4.59 30.51 -11.03
CA PHE A 334 -3.58 29.46 -11.27
C PHE A 334 -3.63 28.36 -10.20
N LEU A 335 -3.78 28.74 -8.93
CA LEU A 335 -3.89 27.81 -7.80
C LEU A 335 -5.27 27.16 -7.68
N GLY A 336 -6.24 27.57 -8.51
CA GLY A 336 -7.61 27.05 -8.48
C GLY A 336 -8.40 27.43 -7.22
N GLY A 337 -8.02 28.53 -6.56
CA GLY A 337 -8.57 28.96 -5.28
C GLY A 337 -9.05 30.42 -5.27
N PRO A 338 -9.75 30.86 -4.20
CA PRO A 338 -10.17 32.25 -4.04
C PRO A 338 -9.05 33.16 -3.52
N THR A 339 -7.92 32.59 -3.11
CA THR A 339 -6.77 33.28 -2.51
C THR A 339 -5.54 33.10 -3.38
N SER A 340 -4.64 34.09 -3.36
CA SER A 340 -3.33 34.03 -4.01
C SER A 340 -2.30 33.21 -3.23
N LEU A 341 -2.62 32.82 -1.99
CA LEU A 341 -1.78 31.97 -1.14
C LEU A 341 -1.94 30.52 -1.56
N SER A 342 -0.81 29.81 -1.67
CA SER A 342 -0.86 28.37 -1.88
C SER A 342 -1.43 27.65 -0.65
N PRO A 343 -2.04 26.46 -0.82
CA PRO A 343 -2.49 25.62 0.29
C PRO A 343 -1.38 25.29 1.31
N VAL A 344 -0.12 25.28 0.86
CA VAL A 344 1.07 25.08 1.70
C VAL A 344 1.29 26.30 2.59
N GLU A 345 1.27 27.51 2.05
CA GLU A 345 1.45 28.76 2.79
C GLU A 345 0.39 28.95 3.88
N GLU A 346 -0.88 28.65 3.57
CA GLU A 346 -1.96 28.74 4.56
C GLU A 346 -1.72 27.80 5.75
N ARG A 347 -1.19 26.59 5.49
CA ARG A 347 -0.86 25.62 6.54
C ARG A 347 0.37 26.02 7.32
N VAL A 348 1.43 26.51 6.67
CA VAL A 348 2.61 27.03 7.38
C VAL A 348 2.21 28.15 8.35
N ALA A 349 1.33 29.07 7.94
CA ALA A 349 0.80 30.10 8.82
C ALA A 349 0.00 29.53 10.00
N ALA A 350 -0.86 28.54 9.75
CA ALA A 350 -1.59 27.84 10.83
C ALA A 350 -0.67 27.13 11.81
N LEU A 351 0.41 26.50 11.33
CA LEU A 351 1.40 25.82 12.15
C LEU A 351 2.15 26.80 13.08
N ARG A 352 2.46 28.02 12.61
CA ARG A 352 3.03 29.09 13.44
C ARG A 352 2.08 29.55 14.54
N ASN A 353 0.80 29.76 14.19
CA ASN A 353 -0.24 30.14 15.15
C ASN A 353 -0.43 29.05 16.21
N TRP A 354 -0.48 27.80 15.76
CA TRP A 354 -0.57 26.65 16.65
C TRP A 354 0.64 26.55 17.58
N TRP A 355 1.86 26.70 17.05
CA TRP A 355 3.08 26.67 17.85
C TRP A 355 3.09 27.74 18.94
N THR A 356 2.60 28.94 18.61
CA THR A 356 2.48 30.04 19.57
C THR A 356 1.51 29.69 20.71
N ALA A 357 0.35 29.13 20.38
CA ALA A 357 -0.63 28.69 21.39
C ALA A 357 -0.11 27.50 22.22
N PHE A 358 0.57 26.54 21.58
CA PHE A 358 1.26 25.43 22.24
C PHE A 358 2.35 25.94 23.20
N ASP A 359 3.10 26.97 22.81
CA ASP A 359 4.08 27.58 23.69
C ASP A 359 3.42 28.19 24.94
N GLN A 360 2.39 29.00 24.72
CA GLN A 360 1.64 29.66 25.78
C GLN A 360 1.02 28.66 26.77
N ALA A 361 0.42 27.57 26.28
CA ALA A 361 -0.19 26.54 27.11
C ALA A 361 0.80 25.93 28.12
N HIS A 362 1.97 25.50 27.64
CA HIS A 362 3.03 24.95 28.49
C HIS A 362 3.65 25.98 29.42
N ALA A 363 3.85 27.22 28.94
CA ALA A 363 4.42 28.29 29.75
C ALA A 363 3.49 28.73 30.89
N ALA A 364 2.17 28.59 30.71
CA ALA A 364 1.16 28.93 31.70
C ALA A 364 0.91 27.83 32.74
N GLN A 365 1.40 26.61 32.53
CA GLN A 365 1.14 25.47 33.42
C GLN A 365 1.74 25.70 34.82
N ARG A 366 0.99 25.43 35.89
CA ARG A 366 1.41 25.61 37.29
C ARG A 366 1.14 24.34 38.11
N PRO A 367 1.83 24.14 39.25
CA PRO A 367 1.49 23.07 40.19
C PRO A 367 -0.01 23.08 40.53
N GLY A 368 -0.62 21.90 40.60
CA GLY A 368 -2.06 21.75 40.84
C GLY A 368 -2.98 21.98 39.64
N MET A 369 -2.47 22.39 38.47
CA MET A 369 -3.21 22.31 37.21
C MET A 369 -3.29 20.85 36.72
N ARG A 370 -4.15 20.59 35.73
CA ARG A 370 -4.15 19.28 35.05
C ARG A 370 -2.86 19.09 34.23
N SER A 371 -2.48 17.83 34.02
CA SER A 371 -1.45 17.49 33.05
C SER A 371 -1.87 17.95 31.64
N LEU A 372 -0.90 18.43 30.86
CA LEU A 372 -1.09 18.72 29.44
C LEU A 372 -0.97 17.46 28.55
N TRP A 373 -0.95 16.26 29.14
CA TRP A 373 -1.02 15.01 28.40
C TRP A 373 -2.27 14.97 27.50
N GLY A 374 -2.07 14.70 26.21
CA GLY A 374 -3.14 14.75 25.19
C GLY A 374 -3.36 16.13 24.56
N LEU A 375 -2.47 17.11 24.82
CA LEU A 375 -2.45 18.39 24.08
C LEU A 375 -2.01 18.18 22.62
N VAL A 376 -1.03 17.32 22.39
CA VAL A 376 -0.76 16.71 21.08
C VAL A 376 -1.55 15.40 21.08
N ASP A 377 -2.47 15.26 20.11
CA ASP A 377 -3.36 14.10 20.06
C ASP A 377 -2.62 12.91 19.47
N ASP A 378 -2.51 11.84 20.25
CA ASP A 378 -1.76 10.63 19.88
C ASP A 378 -2.70 9.46 19.55
N SER A 379 -3.99 9.54 19.92
CA SER A 379 -4.96 8.46 19.71
C SER A 379 -6.39 8.82 20.12
N ILE A 380 -7.38 8.42 19.33
CA ILE A 380 -8.80 8.46 19.70
C ILE A 380 -9.14 7.35 20.71
N MET A 381 -9.97 7.70 21.71
CA MET A 381 -10.52 6.75 22.68
C MET A 381 -9.45 5.93 23.42
N ALA A 382 -8.30 6.52 23.72
CA ALA A 382 -7.31 5.90 24.60
C ALA A 382 -7.71 6.04 26.08
N PHE A 383 -7.46 4.99 26.86
CA PHE A 383 -7.71 4.99 28.29
C PHE A 383 -6.72 5.92 29.01
N VAL A 384 -7.25 6.87 29.79
CA VAL A 384 -6.43 7.77 30.62
C VAL A 384 -6.38 7.22 32.05
N PRO A 385 -5.19 6.87 32.59
CA PRO A 385 -5.06 6.25 33.91
C PRO A 385 -5.55 7.10 35.11
N ASP A 386 -5.70 8.41 34.94
CA ASP A 386 -5.95 9.35 36.05
C ASP A 386 -7.33 10.02 36.03
N ASP A 387 -8.12 9.91 34.95
CA ASP A 387 -9.27 10.81 34.70
C ASP A 387 -10.61 10.09 34.45
N HIS A 388 -10.76 8.85 34.93
CA HIS A 388 -12.00 8.06 34.81
C HIS A 388 -12.62 8.09 33.39
N GLY A 389 -11.88 7.67 32.35
CA GLY A 389 -12.44 7.51 31.01
C GLY A 389 -11.46 7.64 29.85
N PHE A 390 -12.01 7.93 28.67
CA PHE A 390 -11.29 8.14 27.42
C PHE A 390 -10.66 9.55 27.36
N THR A 391 -9.60 9.69 26.56
CA THR A 391 -8.95 10.98 26.20
C THR A 391 -9.95 12.08 25.86
N GLN A 392 -9.80 13.29 26.41
CA GLN A 392 -10.78 14.37 26.32
C GLN A 392 -10.47 15.49 25.29
N GLN A 393 -9.73 15.20 24.21
CA GLN A 393 -9.31 16.23 23.21
C GLN A 393 -8.80 17.51 23.88
N LEU A 394 -7.77 17.40 24.70
CA LEU A 394 -7.34 18.49 25.58
C LEU A 394 -7.02 19.79 24.82
N TYR A 395 -6.55 19.67 23.58
CA TYR A 395 -6.33 20.81 22.70
C TYR A 395 -7.56 21.70 22.48
N ARG A 396 -8.78 21.13 22.41
CA ARG A 396 -10.03 21.92 22.29
C ARG A 396 -10.31 22.75 23.55
N GLN A 397 -9.82 22.30 24.70
CA GLN A 397 -10.04 22.95 25.99
C GLN A 397 -8.96 23.98 26.32
N VAL A 398 -7.73 23.74 25.88
CA VAL A 398 -6.54 24.52 26.25
C VAL A 398 -6.14 25.53 25.18
N LEU A 399 -6.26 25.19 23.90
CA LEU A 399 -5.87 26.08 22.80
C LEU A 399 -6.99 27.08 22.47
N PRO A 400 -6.66 28.28 21.96
CA PRO A 400 -7.66 29.24 21.49
C PRO A 400 -8.59 28.66 20.42
N ALA A 401 -9.89 28.98 20.51
CA ALA A 401 -10.91 28.49 19.56
C ALA A 401 -10.54 28.80 18.10
N ALA A 402 -10.01 29.99 17.81
CA ALA A 402 -9.57 30.37 16.47
C ALA A 402 -8.45 29.48 15.90
N VAL A 403 -7.53 29.00 16.76
CA VAL A 403 -6.48 28.05 16.34
C VAL A 403 -7.10 26.69 16.01
N ASN A 404 -8.01 26.21 16.85
CA ASN A 404 -8.71 24.94 16.62
C ASN A 404 -9.55 24.99 15.34
N GLU A 405 -10.31 26.06 15.11
CA GLU A 405 -11.09 26.26 13.88
C GLU A 405 -10.20 26.34 12.63
N GLN A 406 -9.03 26.99 12.74
CA GLN A 406 -8.07 27.06 11.65
C GLN A 406 -7.51 25.66 11.30
N VAL A 407 -7.13 24.86 12.30
CA VAL A 407 -6.65 23.49 12.12
C VAL A 407 -7.75 22.59 11.56
N ASP A 408 -8.96 22.64 12.13
CA ASP A 408 -10.11 21.87 11.66
C ASP A 408 -10.39 22.20 10.18
N ARG A 409 -10.42 23.49 9.80
CA ARG A 409 -10.66 23.91 8.40
C ARG A 409 -9.59 23.43 7.42
N LEU A 410 -8.32 23.44 7.82
CA LEU A 410 -7.19 23.11 6.92
C LEU A 410 -6.91 21.61 6.85
N TRP A 411 -7.17 20.84 7.89
CA TRP A 411 -6.91 19.39 7.92
C TRP A 411 -8.18 18.53 8.00
N GLN A 412 -9.38 19.07 7.80
CA GLN A 412 -10.65 18.31 7.77
C GLN A 412 -10.80 17.32 6.60
N TRP A 413 -9.92 17.33 5.61
CA TRP A 413 -10.02 16.51 4.41
C TRP A 413 -8.73 15.73 4.17
N VAL A 414 -8.88 14.51 3.66
CA VAL A 414 -7.78 13.62 3.25
C VAL A 414 -8.17 12.82 2.01
N THR A 415 -7.17 12.35 1.28
CA THR A 415 -7.35 11.31 0.26
C THR A 415 -6.81 10.00 0.76
N LEU A 416 -7.53 8.92 0.45
CA LEU A 416 -7.08 7.56 0.71
C LEU A 416 -6.29 7.05 -0.50
N GLN A 417 -5.12 6.46 -0.27
CA GLN A 417 -4.22 5.99 -1.34
C GLN A 417 -4.91 5.09 -2.38
N ARG A 418 -5.80 4.18 -1.92
CA ARG A 418 -6.54 3.26 -2.80
C ARG A 418 -7.80 3.86 -3.42
N HIS A 419 -8.23 5.02 -2.95
CA HIS A 419 -9.41 5.76 -3.43
C HIS A 419 -9.01 7.17 -3.85
N ALA A 420 -7.95 7.28 -4.64
CA ALA A 420 -7.33 8.53 -5.07
C ALA A 420 -8.28 9.51 -5.78
N LYS A 421 -9.40 9.02 -6.32
CA LYS A 421 -10.40 9.85 -7.00
C LYS A 421 -11.27 10.67 -6.04
N SER A 422 -11.27 10.36 -4.76
CA SER A 422 -12.17 10.98 -3.77
C SER A 422 -11.37 11.65 -2.65
N ILE A 423 -11.86 12.82 -2.21
CA ILE A 423 -11.40 13.50 -1.00
C ILE A 423 -12.46 13.29 0.09
N VAL A 424 -12.08 12.62 1.17
CA VAL A 424 -12.97 12.19 2.25
C VAL A 424 -12.65 12.91 3.56
N SER A 425 -13.57 12.85 4.52
CA SER A 425 -13.42 13.46 5.83
C SER A 425 -12.17 12.95 6.54
N ASN A 426 -11.42 13.84 7.17
CA ASN A 426 -10.42 13.50 8.15
C ASN A 426 -11.06 13.46 9.56
N PRO A 427 -11.07 12.31 10.24
CA PRO A 427 -11.58 12.22 11.61
C PRO A 427 -10.60 12.80 12.65
N GLN A 428 -9.32 12.99 12.31
CA GLN A 428 -8.26 13.44 13.21
C GLN A 428 -7.45 14.62 12.63
N PRO A 429 -8.06 15.81 12.43
CA PRO A 429 -7.37 16.97 11.86
C PRO A 429 -6.14 17.39 12.69
N HIS A 430 -6.27 17.36 14.01
CA HIS A 430 -5.24 17.83 14.94
C HIS A 430 -4.05 16.87 15.01
N GLN A 431 -4.28 15.54 14.91
CA GLN A 431 -3.20 14.56 14.79
C GLN A 431 -2.44 14.74 13.47
N LEU A 432 -3.15 14.85 12.34
CA LEU A 432 -2.51 15.04 11.03
C LEU A 432 -1.71 16.35 10.96
N MET A 433 -2.19 17.40 11.62
CA MET A 433 -1.45 18.66 11.79
C MET A 433 -0.15 18.44 12.61
N ALA A 434 -0.20 17.70 13.71
CA ALA A 434 0.99 17.36 14.49
C ALA A 434 1.98 16.49 13.70
N GLU A 435 1.49 15.53 12.91
CA GLU A 435 2.32 14.73 11.98
C GLU A 435 2.98 15.61 10.91
N THR A 436 2.27 16.65 10.44
CA THR A 436 2.81 17.65 9.50
C THR A 436 3.97 18.41 10.14
N LEU A 437 3.82 18.84 11.41
CA LEU A 437 4.88 19.45 12.21
C LEU A 437 6.06 18.50 12.49
N GLY A 438 5.85 17.19 12.57
CA GLY A 438 6.91 16.19 12.68
C GLY A 438 7.53 16.05 14.09
N PRO A 439 8.85 15.80 14.21
CA PRO A 439 9.49 15.47 15.50
C PRO A 439 9.56 16.62 16.51
N ALA A 440 9.41 17.87 16.09
CA ALA A 440 9.49 19.03 16.98
C ALA A 440 8.44 18.99 18.12
N PRO A 441 7.12 18.88 17.84
CA PRO A 441 6.13 18.72 18.90
C PRO A 441 6.34 17.47 19.74
N GLU A 442 6.74 16.33 19.15
CA GLU A 442 7.05 15.10 19.91
C GLU A 442 8.13 15.35 20.98
N PHE A 443 9.24 15.98 20.60
CA PHE A 443 10.32 16.30 21.53
C PHE A 443 9.91 17.33 22.59
N TRP A 444 9.43 18.50 22.14
CA TRP A 444 9.15 19.62 23.05
C TRP A 444 7.94 19.37 23.96
N HIS A 445 6.93 18.64 23.47
CA HIS A 445 5.85 18.17 24.31
C HIS A 445 6.33 17.09 25.29
N GLY A 446 7.11 16.12 24.79
CA GLY A 446 7.64 15.03 25.60
C GLY A 446 8.51 15.49 26.76
N VAL A 447 9.45 16.42 26.53
CA VAL A 447 10.29 16.96 27.61
C VAL A 447 9.49 17.77 28.63
N ALA A 448 8.47 18.52 28.19
CA ALA A 448 7.59 19.26 29.09
C ALA A 448 6.72 18.30 29.94
N LEU A 449 6.23 17.21 29.35
CA LEU A 449 5.53 16.16 30.09
C LEU A 449 6.45 15.43 31.06
N THR A 450 7.70 15.16 30.67
CA THR A 450 8.72 14.61 31.58
C THR A 450 8.93 15.54 32.77
N ALA A 451 9.07 16.85 32.52
CA ALA A 451 9.17 17.85 33.59
C ALA A 451 7.94 17.83 34.51
N TRP A 452 6.73 17.75 33.95
CA TRP A 452 5.49 17.64 34.71
C TRP A 452 5.47 16.38 35.58
N PHE A 453 5.65 15.20 34.99
CA PHE A 453 5.51 13.94 35.73
C PHE A 453 6.63 13.68 36.74
N VAL A 454 7.83 14.25 36.56
CA VAL A 454 8.88 14.19 37.60
C VAL A 454 8.49 15.03 38.82
N CYS A 455 7.78 16.13 38.62
CA CYS A 455 7.49 17.09 39.69
C CYS A 455 6.10 16.92 40.31
N GLU A 456 5.09 16.52 39.54
CA GLU A 456 3.68 16.43 39.96
C GLU A 456 3.14 14.99 39.93
N GLY A 457 3.88 14.04 39.35
CA GLY A 457 3.52 12.62 39.22
C GLY A 457 2.30 12.34 38.32
N PRO A 458 1.79 11.09 38.28
CA PRO A 458 2.17 9.97 39.14
C PRO A 458 3.48 9.28 38.74
N TYR A 459 3.83 9.24 37.46
CA TYR A 459 5.03 8.53 36.99
C TYR A 459 5.62 9.19 35.75
N SER A 460 6.94 9.38 35.74
CA SER A 460 7.69 9.79 34.56
C SER A 460 8.41 8.60 33.93
N ARG A 461 8.34 8.48 32.59
CA ARG A 461 9.03 7.41 31.85
C ARG A 461 10.55 7.55 31.84
N ALA A 462 11.06 8.75 32.13
CA ALA A 462 12.48 9.05 32.21
C ALA A 462 12.77 10.11 33.29
N PRO A 463 13.93 10.08 33.95
CA PRO A 463 14.40 11.20 34.77
C PRO A 463 14.80 12.38 33.89
N LEU A 464 14.88 13.59 34.47
CA LEU A 464 15.31 14.80 33.74
C LEU A 464 16.74 14.65 33.20
N SER A 465 17.61 13.96 33.94
CA SER A 465 18.97 13.64 33.50
C SER A 465 19.05 12.65 32.34
N GLY A 466 17.97 11.89 32.06
CA GLY A 466 17.88 10.87 31.00
C GLY A 466 17.11 11.32 29.74
N VAL A 467 16.68 12.58 29.67
CA VAL A 467 15.89 13.12 28.54
C VAL A 467 16.61 12.96 27.20
N ALA A 468 17.93 13.20 27.14
CA ALA A 468 18.71 13.12 25.90
C ALA A 468 18.70 11.70 25.29
N ASP A 469 18.83 10.67 26.14
CA ASP A 469 18.86 9.28 25.69
C ASP A 469 17.46 8.80 25.30
N TYR A 470 16.45 9.15 26.12
CA TYR A 470 15.06 8.77 25.90
C TYR A 470 14.51 9.35 24.58
N TYR A 471 14.80 10.62 24.30
CA TYR A 471 14.37 11.32 23.08
C TYR A 471 15.43 11.35 21.98
N SER A 472 16.38 10.41 21.98
CA SER A 472 17.47 10.35 21.00
C SER A 472 17.00 10.30 19.54
N ARG A 473 15.84 9.67 19.27
CA ARG A 473 15.25 9.59 17.92
C ARG A 473 14.77 10.96 17.39
N PRO A 474 13.82 11.67 18.04
CA PRO A 474 13.41 12.98 17.55
C PRO A 474 14.56 14.01 17.60
N LEU A 475 15.52 13.87 18.52
CA LEU A 475 16.73 14.71 18.53
C LEU A 475 17.63 14.48 17.31
N ALA A 476 17.83 13.23 16.89
CA ALA A 476 18.54 12.92 15.65
C ALA A 476 17.81 13.51 14.45
N ALA A 477 16.49 13.35 14.37
CA ALA A 477 15.68 13.90 13.27
C ALA A 477 15.78 15.44 13.18
N LEU A 478 15.70 16.15 14.31
CA LEU A 478 15.88 17.62 14.35
C LEU A 478 17.29 18.07 13.97
N ARG A 479 18.31 17.28 14.30
CA ARG A 479 19.70 17.55 13.89
C ARG A 479 19.90 17.33 12.39
N ASP A 480 19.28 16.30 11.84
CA ASP A 480 19.39 15.97 10.41
C ASP A 480 18.68 17.02 9.53
N THR A 481 17.70 17.75 10.07
CA THR A 481 17.12 18.97 9.46
C THR A 481 17.96 20.23 9.75
N GLY A 482 19.14 20.12 10.36
CA GLY A 482 19.95 21.29 10.69
C GLY A 482 19.31 22.25 11.71
N CYS A 483 18.33 21.77 12.48
CA CYS A 483 17.61 22.53 13.51
C CYS A 483 17.85 21.93 14.91
N PRO A 484 19.11 21.80 15.36
CA PRO A 484 19.45 21.04 16.57
C PRO A 484 18.93 21.71 17.84
N VAL A 485 18.63 20.89 18.85
CA VAL A 485 18.36 21.35 20.22
C VAL A 485 19.68 21.61 20.94
N SER A 486 19.80 22.73 21.65
CA SER A 486 21.04 23.08 22.37
C SER A 486 21.37 22.02 23.44
N PRO A 487 22.63 21.52 23.50
CA PRO A 487 23.08 20.64 24.57
C PRO A 487 22.92 21.23 25.98
N ASP A 488 22.92 22.56 26.10
CA ASP A 488 22.79 23.27 27.37
C ASP A 488 21.48 22.92 28.10
N LEU A 489 20.39 22.66 27.34
CA LEU A 489 19.12 22.22 27.91
C LEU A 489 19.31 20.99 28.81
N PHE A 490 20.08 20.00 28.35
CA PHE A 490 20.23 18.74 29.08
C PHE A 490 21.11 18.90 30.33
N GLU A 491 22.11 19.78 30.29
CA GLU A 491 22.95 20.07 31.46
C GLU A 491 22.16 20.85 32.52
N GLU A 492 21.36 21.82 32.07
CA GLU A 492 20.49 22.59 32.96
C GLU A 492 19.40 21.73 33.60
N LEU A 493 18.76 20.82 32.84
CA LEU A 493 17.78 19.86 33.37
C LEU A 493 18.40 18.91 34.39
N ARG A 494 19.61 18.39 34.10
CA ARG A 494 20.38 17.53 35.02
C ARG A 494 20.73 18.27 36.32
N THR A 495 21.09 19.55 36.21
CA THR A 495 21.38 20.39 37.37
C THR A 495 20.10 20.69 38.17
N ALA A 496 18.99 21.02 37.49
CA ALA A 496 17.71 21.30 38.13
C ALA A 496 17.19 20.08 38.91
N GLU A 497 17.35 18.86 38.40
CA GLU A 497 16.93 17.62 39.05
C GLU A 497 17.55 17.40 40.43
N ARG A 498 18.82 17.81 40.60
CA ARG A 498 19.54 17.74 41.90
C ARG A 498 19.01 18.73 42.93
N HIS A 499 18.30 19.77 42.49
CA HIS A 499 17.74 20.82 43.32
C HIS A 499 16.22 20.72 43.52
N LEU A 500 15.58 19.67 42.98
CA LEU A 500 14.19 19.37 43.26
C LEU A 500 14.02 18.90 44.71
N GLY A 501 12.85 19.16 45.28
CA GLY A 501 12.49 18.78 46.65
C GLY A 501 12.56 17.26 46.91
N PRO A 502 12.39 16.86 48.18
CA PRO A 502 12.33 15.44 48.55
C PRO A 502 11.14 14.76 47.84
N GLU A 503 11.27 13.46 47.66
CA GLU A 503 10.23 12.65 47.02
C GLU A 503 9.02 12.47 47.95
N GLU A 504 7.86 12.96 47.52
CA GLU A 504 6.59 12.84 48.25
C GLU A 504 5.69 11.81 47.57
N ALA A 505 5.18 10.83 48.32
CA ALA A 505 4.25 9.85 47.77
C ALA A 505 2.86 10.46 47.49
N ILE A 506 2.34 10.24 46.28
CA ILE A 506 0.98 10.65 45.91
C ILE A 506 0.00 9.58 46.38
N VAL A 507 -0.77 9.89 47.43
CA VAL A 507 -1.75 8.96 48.02
C VAL A 507 -3.11 9.13 47.34
N LYS A 508 -3.57 8.11 46.58
CA LYS A 508 -4.88 8.13 45.88
C LYS A 508 -6.05 7.68 46.76
N ARG A 509 -5.85 6.70 47.65
CA ARG A 509 -6.91 6.16 48.54
C ARG A 509 -6.33 5.89 49.93
N ARG A 510 -6.96 6.42 50.97
CA ARG A 510 -6.66 6.16 52.37
C ARG A 510 -7.88 5.46 52.99
N SER A 511 -7.71 4.20 53.41
CA SER A 511 -8.74 3.43 54.09
C SER A 511 -8.36 3.29 55.55
N GLU A 512 -9.23 3.72 56.46
CA GLU A 512 -9.06 3.52 57.90
C GLU A 512 -9.96 2.38 58.34
N LEU A 513 -9.35 1.27 58.73
CA LEU A 513 -10.05 0.11 59.28
C LEU A 513 -9.93 0.14 60.80
N PRO A 514 -11.02 0.40 61.54
CA PRO A 514 -11.01 0.22 62.98
C PRO A 514 -10.88 -1.28 63.30
N VAL A 515 -9.87 -1.63 64.07
CA VAL A 515 -9.64 -2.98 64.58
C VAL A 515 -9.85 -2.94 66.08
N ASP A 516 -10.96 -3.52 66.55
CA ASP A 516 -11.23 -3.71 67.96
C ASP A 516 -10.57 -5.02 68.43
N THR A 517 -9.81 -4.95 69.53
CA THR A 517 -9.26 -6.12 70.22
C THR A 517 -9.64 -6.09 71.69
N ASP A 518 -9.53 -7.23 72.38
CA ASP A 518 -9.88 -7.38 73.80
C ASP A 518 -9.06 -6.47 74.76
N VAL A 519 -8.03 -5.80 74.23
CA VAL A 519 -7.11 -4.91 74.99
C VAL A 519 -7.23 -3.43 74.55
N GLY A 520 -8.12 -3.11 73.60
CA GLY A 520 -8.38 -1.75 73.10
C GLY A 520 -8.55 -1.68 71.57
N SER A 521 -9.11 -0.56 71.08
CA SER A 521 -9.27 -0.30 69.65
C SER A 521 -8.09 0.47 69.07
N PHE A 522 -7.65 0.09 67.87
CA PHE A 522 -6.71 0.88 67.07
C PHE A 522 -7.18 0.94 65.61
N SER A 523 -6.87 2.04 64.91
CA SER A 523 -7.19 2.18 63.49
C SER A 523 -5.98 1.80 62.63
N LEU A 524 -6.18 0.88 61.68
CA LEU A 524 -5.21 0.54 60.65
C LEU A 524 -5.48 1.42 59.42
N THR A 525 -4.59 2.38 59.17
CA THR A 525 -4.66 3.22 57.97
C THR A 525 -3.86 2.56 56.84
N MET A 526 -4.56 2.07 55.80
CA MET A 526 -3.95 1.58 54.57
C MET A 526 -4.01 2.67 53.50
N SER A 527 -2.86 3.07 52.96
CA SER A 527 -2.76 4.05 51.87
C SER A 527 -2.22 3.42 50.59
N TYR A 528 -2.94 3.58 49.49
CA TYR A 528 -2.46 3.24 48.15
C TYR A 528 -1.83 4.48 47.51
N SER A 529 -0.51 4.43 47.30
CA SER A 529 0.22 5.45 46.55
C SER A 529 0.34 5.07 45.08
N SER A 530 0.07 6.00 44.15
CA SER A 530 0.17 5.75 42.70
C SER A 530 1.48 6.26 42.08
N GLY A 531 2.41 6.74 42.89
CA GLY A 531 3.64 7.35 42.42
C GLY A 531 4.19 8.40 43.37
N SER A 532 5.10 9.25 42.86
CA SER A 532 5.73 10.30 43.64
C SER A 532 5.77 11.63 42.91
N ARG A 533 5.92 12.70 43.69
CA ARG A 533 6.06 14.09 43.23
C ARG A 533 7.24 14.76 43.95
N ARG A 534 7.76 15.84 43.37
CA ARG A 534 8.90 16.60 43.91
C ARG A 534 8.68 18.09 43.67
N GLU A 535 8.84 18.90 44.71
CA GLU A 535 8.73 20.36 44.55
C GLU A 535 9.79 20.90 43.57
N GLY A 536 9.39 21.89 42.76
CA GLY A 536 10.30 22.57 41.83
C GLY A 536 9.87 22.59 40.36
N PHE A 537 8.62 22.19 40.03
CA PHE A 537 8.09 22.18 38.66
C PHE A 537 8.31 23.50 37.92
N GLU A 538 8.02 24.64 38.53
CA GLU A 538 8.12 25.95 37.87
C GLU A 538 9.54 26.24 37.37
N ARG A 539 10.58 25.86 38.14
CA ARG A 539 11.98 26.01 37.73
C ARG A 539 12.30 25.17 36.50
N VAL A 540 11.84 23.92 36.46
CA VAL A 540 12.07 23.02 35.33
C VAL A 540 11.28 23.47 34.10
N ARG A 541 10.01 23.87 34.28
CA ARG A 541 9.16 24.45 33.23
C ARG A 541 9.82 25.66 32.59
N ASP A 542 10.36 26.58 33.39
CA ASP A 542 10.96 27.82 32.90
C ASP A 542 12.25 27.55 32.10
N ILE A 543 13.04 26.55 32.48
CA ILE A 543 14.19 26.06 31.70
C ILE A 543 13.70 25.55 30.34
N VAL A 544 12.74 24.62 30.33
CA VAL A 544 12.19 24.04 29.08
C VAL A 544 11.58 25.12 28.19
N THR A 545 10.80 26.04 28.76
CA THR A 545 10.16 27.15 28.01
C THR A 545 11.19 28.08 27.38
N ARG A 546 12.23 28.47 28.12
CA ARG A 546 13.31 29.33 27.58
C ARG A 546 14.01 28.65 26.39
N HIS A 547 14.40 27.39 26.53
CA HIS A 547 15.07 26.67 25.44
C HIS A 547 14.14 26.43 24.24
N ARG A 548 12.87 26.13 24.47
CA ARG A 548 11.88 25.96 23.39
C ARG A 548 11.67 27.26 22.62
N ARG A 549 11.56 28.40 23.32
CA ARG A 549 11.40 29.72 22.70
C ARG A 549 12.65 30.11 21.91
N ALA A 550 13.84 29.93 22.49
CA ALA A 550 15.10 30.17 21.79
C ALA A 550 15.24 29.31 20.53
N TRP A 551 14.86 28.02 20.60
CA TRP A 551 14.83 27.15 19.43
C TRP A 551 13.82 27.64 18.39
N ALA A 552 12.62 28.04 18.80
CA ALA A 552 11.59 28.49 17.88
C ALA A 552 11.96 29.80 17.17
N GLU A 553 12.50 30.77 17.91
CA GLU A 553 13.00 32.04 17.38
C GLU A 553 14.13 31.82 16.37
N GLN A 554 15.01 30.86 16.62
CA GLN A 554 16.15 30.60 15.76
C GLN A 554 15.81 29.70 14.55
N TYR A 555 14.95 28.70 14.73
CA TYR A 555 14.83 27.59 13.78
C TYR A 555 13.42 27.31 13.27
N LEU A 556 12.34 27.81 13.88
CA LEU A 556 10.97 27.36 13.52
C LEU A 556 10.65 27.62 12.04
N ASP A 557 11.00 28.79 11.52
CA ASP A 557 10.72 29.13 10.11
C ASP A 557 11.52 28.27 9.14
N THR A 558 12.83 28.14 9.35
CA THR A 558 13.70 27.28 8.53
C THR A 558 13.27 25.82 8.61
N TYR A 559 12.87 25.37 9.81
CA TYR A 559 12.35 24.03 10.03
C TYR A 559 11.08 23.79 9.22
N LEU A 560 10.07 24.66 9.32
CA LEU A 560 8.83 24.54 8.56
C LEU A 560 9.08 24.59 7.05
N GLU A 561 9.99 25.46 6.59
CA GLU A 561 10.39 25.55 5.19
C GLU A 561 10.94 24.22 4.67
N GLN A 562 11.91 23.66 5.39
CA GLN A 562 12.50 22.37 5.03
C GLN A 562 11.48 21.23 5.05
N ARG A 563 10.52 21.25 6.00
CA ARG A 563 9.48 20.22 6.12
C ARG A 563 8.61 20.14 4.86
N TRP A 564 8.04 21.26 4.42
CA TRP A 564 7.21 21.24 3.21
C TRP A 564 8.06 21.08 1.95
N ARG A 565 9.23 21.72 1.87
CA ARG A 565 10.08 21.66 0.69
C ARG A 565 10.56 20.24 0.42
N THR A 566 11.07 19.55 1.43
CA THR A 566 11.51 18.15 1.29
C THR A 566 10.35 17.26 0.85
N ALA A 567 9.17 17.43 1.46
CA ALA A 567 8.00 16.63 1.13
C ALA A 567 7.52 16.84 -0.33
N LEU A 568 7.57 18.08 -0.84
CA LEU A 568 7.19 18.40 -2.21
C LEU A 568 8.28 17.97 -3.22
N GLU A 569 9.57 18.16 -2.90
CA GLU A 569 10.70 17.70 -3.71
C GLU A 569 10.71 16.18 -3.84
N ASP A 570 10.37 15.45 -2.78
CA ASP A 570 10.25 13.99 -2.82
C ASP A 570 9.16 13.54 -3.80
N VAL A 571 7.99 14.20 -3.76
CA VAL A 571 6.89 13.92 -4.69
C VAL A 571 7.27 14.29 -6.13
N ALA A 572 7.90 15.45 -6.35
CA ALA A 572 8.35 15.88 -7.67
C ALA A 572 9.39 14.90 -8.25
N ARG A 573 10.38 14.49 -7.46
CA ARG A 573 11.38 13.49 -7.87
C ARG A 573 10.74 12.14 -8.18
N ALA A 574 9.77 11.70 -7.38
CA ALA A 574 9.02 10.46 -7.65
C ALA A 574 8.19 10.56 -8.94
N HIS A 575 7.55 11.71 -9.19
CA HIS A 575 6.82 12.00 -10.43
C HIS A 575 7.75 11.95 -11.64
N HIS A 576 8.86 12.71 -11.62
CA HIS A 576 9.84 12.74 -12.70
C HIS A 576 10.46 11.37 -12.97
N ARG A 577 10.72 10.59 -11.91
CA ARG A 577 11.18 9.21 -12.05
C ARG A 577 10.13 8.32 -12.73
N HIS A 578 8.87 8.45 -12.36
CA HIS A 578 7.78 7.71 -13.01
C HIS A 578 7.72 8.03 -14.50
N VAL A 579 7.75 9.33 -14.84
CA VAL A 579 7.77 9.82 -16.22
C VAL A 579 9.00 9.28 -16.94
N ALA A 580 10.18 9.31 -16.33
CA ALA A 580 11.40 8.79 -16.95
C ALA A 580 11.34 7.27 -17.19
N ALA A 581 10.74 6.51 -16.27
CA ALA A 581 10.62 5.06 -16.38
C ALA A 581 9.52 4.60 -17.36
N LYS A 582 8.46 5.40 -17.55
CA LYS A 582 7.26 5.02 -18.32
C LYS A 582 7.02 5.86 -19.57
N SER A 583 7.76 6.96 -19.72
CA SER A 583 7.60 8.00 -20.75
C SER A 583 6.17 8.55 -20.83
N ARG A 584 5.46 8.57 -19.70
CA ARG A 584 4.11 9.15 -19.54
C ARG A 584 3.88 9.54 -18.08
N PRO A 585 3.06 10.57 -17.80
CA PRO A 585 2.70 10.92 -16.43
C PRO A 585 1.94 9.79 -15.74
N PRO A 586 2.09 9.64 -14.41
CA PRO A 586 1.33 8.67 -13.64
C PRO A 586 -0.17 8.98 -13.70
N THR A 587 -1.01 7.94 -13.69
CA THR A 587 -2.44 8.14 -13.44
C THR A 587 -2.66 8.66 -12.02
N LEU A 588 -3.83 9.23 -11.72
CA LEU A 588 -4.14 9.74 -10.38
C LEU A 588 -3.93 8.66 -9.28
N ILE A 589 -4.29 7.40 -9.56
CA ILE A 589 -4.08 6.27 -8.65
C ILE A 589 -2.58 5.99 -8.46
N GLN A 590 -1.79 6.00 -9.53
CA GLN A 590 -0.34 5.78 -9.47
C GLN A 590 0.38 6.92 -8.76
N PHE A 591 -0.09 8.16 -8.94
CA PHE A 591 0.45 9.33 -8.25
C PHE A 591 0.15 9.26 -6.74
N ALA A 592 -1.07 8.86 -6.38
CA ALA A 592 -1.45 8.70 -4.98
C ALA A 592 -0.57 7.68 -4.22
N GLU A 593 0.02 6.69 -4.90
CA GLU A 593 0.90 5.72 -4.25
C GLU A 593 2.08 6.34 -3.51
N PHE A 594 2.60 7.47 -3.98
CA PHE A 594 3.72 8.18 -3.35
C PHE A 594 3.37 9.61 -2.91
N ALA A 595 2.24 10.16 -3.33
CA ALA A 595 1.86 11.55 -3.04
C ALA A 595 0.84 11.71 -1.90
N THR A 596 0.11 10.65 -1.51
CA THR A 596 -1.02 10.74 -0.56
C THR A 596 -0.62 11.39 0.77
N THR A 597 0.50 11.00 1.37
CA THR A 597 0.94 11.56 2.65
C THR A 597 1.20 13.05 2.55
N THR A 598 1.98 13.48 1.55
CA THR A 598 2.28 14.90 1.30
C THR A 598 1.00 15.68 0.99
N ALA A 599 0.08 15.11 0.20
CA ALA A 599 -1.19 15.75 -0.12
C ALA A 599 -2.06 15.97 1.11
N ASN A 600 -2.19 14.95 1.97
CA ASN A 600 -2.94 15.05 3.22
C ASN A 600 -2.34 16.11 4.16
N GLN A 601 -1.01 16.17 4.25
CA GLN A 601 -0.31 17.11 5.12
C GLN A 601 -0.35 18.56 4.61
N TRP A 602 -0.16 18.79 3.32
CA TRP A 602 0.13 20.12 2.77
C TRP A 602 -0.93 20.69 1.82
N THR A 603 -1.81 19.86 1.27
CA THR A 603 -2.86 20.29 0.32
C THR A 603 -4.28 19.84 0.72
N GLY A 604 -4.45 19.18 1.86
CA GLY A 604 -5.75 18.76 2.38
C GLY A 604 -6.34 17.57 1.60
N GLY A 605 -5.48 16.69 1.12
CA GLY A 605 -5.84 15.56 0.27
C GLY A 605 -5.99 15.91 -1.21
N ASP A 606 -5.96 17.20 -1.57
CA ASP A 606 -6.09 17.62 -2.97
C ASP A 606 -4.81 17.33 -3.76
N LEU A 607 -4.84 16.24 -4.53
CA LEU A 607 -3.75 15.81 -5.40
C LEU A 607 -3.55 16.79 -6.56
N GLY A 608 -4.61 17.45 -7.05
CA GLY A 608 -4.51 18.44 -8.13
C GLY A 608 -3.77 19.70 -7.68
N ALA A 609 -4.06 20.18 -6.46
CA ALA A 609 -3.29 21.25 -5.83
C ALA A 609 -1.82 20.85 -5.64
N LEU A 610 -1.54 19.58 -5.33
CA LEU A 610 -0.17 19.08 -5.20
C LEU A 610 0.57 19.02 -6.54
N TYR A 611 -0.09 18.61 -7.64
CA TYR A 611 0.44 18.70 -9.00
C TYR A 611 0.84 20.15 -9.34
N THR A 612 -0.06 21.09 -9.06
CA THR A 612 0.18 22.52 -9.29
C THR A 612 1.39 23.01 -8.48
N ALA A 613 1.51 22.59 -7.21
CA ALA A 613 2.62 22.97 -6.34
C ALA A 613 3.98 22.45 -6.81
N ILE A 614 4.03 21.33 -7.55
CA ILE A 614 5.27 20.79 -8.15
C ILE A 614 5.48 21.21 -9.61
N GLY A 615 4.64 22.11 -10.13
CA GLY A 615 4.78 22.65 -11.48
C GLY A 615 4.28 21.75 -12.61
N GLU A 616 3.45 20.76 -12.28
CA GLU A 616 2.93 19.78 -13.22
C GLU A 616 1.42 20.01 -13.44
N PRO A 617 0.90 19.77 -14.66
CA PRO A 617 -0.51 19.96 -14.93
C PRO A 617 -1.34 18.92 -14.16
N ALA A 618 -2.30 19.39 -13.37
CA ALA A 618 -3.18 18.51 -12.62
C ALA A 618 -4.03 17.64 -13.58
N PRO A 619 -4.13 16.31 -13.34
CA PRO A 619 -5.08 15.46 -14.03
C PRO A 619 -6.53 15.80 -13.60
N THR A 620 -7.50 15.00 -14.06
CA THR A 620 -8.93 15.14 -13.73
C THR A 620 -9.18 15.45 -12.24
N GLN A 621 -10.12 16.35 -11.98
CA GLN A 621 -10.49 16.80 -10.64
C GLN A 621 -10.98 15.65 -9.76
N GLN A 622 -10.53 15.61 -8.50
CA GLN A 622 -11.05 14.67 -7.50
C GLN A 622 -12.47 15.03 -7.09
N GLU A 623 -13.29 14.02 -6.85
CA GLU A 623 -14.64 14.17 -6.33
C GLU A 623 -14.60 14.47 -4.83
N ARG A 624 -15.54 15.31 -4.39
CA ARG A 624 -15.77 15.62 -2.97
C ARG A 624 -17.14 15.05 -2.58
N PRO A 625 -17.20 13.76 -2.19
CA PRO A 625 -18.44 13.12 -1.76
C PRO A 625 -19.08 13.83 -0.57
N ALA A 626 -20.37 13.56 -0.34
CA ALA A 626 -21.08 14.10 0.80
C ALA A 626 -20.40 13.69 2.11
N ARG A 627 -20.18 14.67 3.00
CA ARG A 627 -19.58 14.45 4.31
C ARG A 627 -20.52 13.62 5.18
N LEU A 628 -20.09 12.44 5.60
CA LEU A 628 -20.83 11.54 6.48
C LEU A 628 -20.40 11.70 7.95
N LEU A 629 -19.20 12.21 8.21
CA LEU A 629 -18.75 12.50 9.57
C LEU A 629 -19.44 13.77 10.12
N PRO A 630 -20.38 13.66 11.08
CA PRO A 630 -21.14 14.81 11.58
C PRO A 630 -20.26 15.72 12.45
N GLY A 631 -20.40 17.04 12.29
CA GLY A 631 -19.70 18.04 13.12
C GLY A 631 -18.17 18.12 12.95
N GLY A 632 -17.58 17.24 12.14
CA GLY A 632 -16.14 17.18 11.89
C GLY A 632 -15.29 16.67 13.05
N ASP A 633 -15.92 16.10 14.09
CA ASP A 633 -15.23 15.57 15.26
C ASP A 633 -15.26 14.04 15.29
N GLY A 634 -14.14 13.41 14.92
CA GLY A 634 -14.00 11.95 14.97
C GLY A 634 -14.07 11.37 16.38
N HIS A 635 -13.71 12.14 17.40
CA HIS A 635 -13.69 11.66 18.79
C HIS A 635 -15.11 11.59 19.35
N ASP A 636 -15.94 12.61 19.08
CA ASP A 636 -17.36 12.57 19.42
C ASP A 636 -18.09 11.45 18.69
N PHE A 637 -17.83 11.30 17.38
CA PHE A 637 -18.42 10.22 16.60
C PHE A 637 -18.05 8.84 17.16
N ALA A 638 -16.76 8.58 17.41
CA ALA A 638 -16.31 7.31 18.00
C ALA A 638 -16.93 7.08 19.39
N ARG A 639 -17.03 8.11 20.23
CA ARG A 639 -17.69 7.99 21.54
C ARG A 639 -19.17 7.60 21.41
N ARG A 640 -19.91 8.21 20.48
CA ARG A 640 -21.31 7.87 20.19
C ARG A 640 -21.45 6.45 19.67
N VAL A 641 -20.54 6.00 18.81
CA VAL A 641 -20.49 4.61 18.34
C VAL A 641 -20.23 3.65 19.50
N TYR A 642 -19.25 3.95 20.35
CA TYR A 642 -18.94 3.14 21.54
C TYR A 642 -20.16 2.98 22.45
N THR A 643 -20.84 4.07 22.80
CA THR A 643 -22.05 4.02 23.61
C THR A 643 -23.18 3.26 22.92
N ALA A 644 -23.38 3.45 21.62
CA ALA A 644 -24.43 2.76 20.86
C ALA A 644 -24.20 1.24 20.75
N LEU A 645 -22.94 0.79 20.78
CA LEU A 645 -22.57 -0.62 20.84
C LEU A 645 -22.66 -1.22 22.26
N GLY A 646 -23.15 -0.46 23.24
CA GLY A 646 -23.30 -0.90 24.64
C GLY A 646 -22.06 -0.65 25.50
N GLY A 647 -21.16 0.24 25.07
CA GLY A 647 -19.98 0.61 25.82
C GLY A 647 -20.30 1.40 27.08
N ILE A 648 -19.62 1.08 28.18
CA ILE A 648 -19.76 1.75 29.50
C ILE A 648 -18.45 2.44 29.91
N ALA A 649 -18.51 3.29 30.94
CA ALA A 649 -17.30 3.89 31.50
C ALA A 649 -16.41 2.80 32.14
N VAL A 650 -15.12 2.81 31.84
CA VAL A 650 -14.14 1.90 32.44
C VAL A 650 -13.35 2.67 33.50
N ASP A 651 -13.51 2.27 34.75
CA ASP A 651 -12.72 2.78 35.87
C ASP A 651 -11.72 1.73 36.39
N ASP A 652 -10.84 2.15 37.31
CA ASP A 652 -9.85 1.25 37.91
C ASP A 652 -10.51 0.10 38.70
N ASP A 653 -11.71 0.28 39.22
CA ASP A 653 -12.41 -0.75 39.99
C ASP A 653 -12.92 -1.86 39.07
N LEU A 654 -13.55 -1.51 37.94
CA LEU A 654 -13.95 -2.44 36.89
C LEU A 654 -12.73 -3.16 36.31
N ARG A 655 -11.63 -2.45 36.07
CA ARG A 655 -10.39 -3.05 35.55
C ARG A 655 -9.76 -4.06 36.51
N MET A 656 -9.77 -3.78 37.81
CA MET A 656 -9.15 -4.65 38.81
C MET A 656 -10.06 -5.81 39.24
N ASN A 657 -11.37 -5.56 39.34
CA ASN A 657 -12.33 -6.53 39.88
C ASN A 657 -13.07 -7.33 38.79
N GLN A 658 -13.14 -6.81 37.55
CA GLN A 658 -13.86 -7.42 36.42
C GLN A 658 -13.03 -7.38 35.12
N PRO A 659 -11.88 -8.09 35.07
CA PRO A 659 -10.94 -8.00 33.95
C PRO A 659 -11.50 -8.48 32.61
N GLU A 660 -12.46 -9.41 32.62
CA GLU A 660 -13.14 -9.88 31.39
C GLU A 660 -14.01 -8.79 30.77
N GLU A 661 -14.79 -8.07 31.60
CA GLU A 661 -15.60 -6.94 31.14
C GLU A 661 -14.70 -5.78 30.69
N ALA A 662 -13.60 -5.50 31.39
CA ALA A 662 -12.61 -4.53 30.94
C ALA A 662 -12.02 -4.87 29.55
N GLY A 663 -11.74 -6.16 29.31
CA GLY A 663 -11.30 -6.65 28.00
C GLY A 663 -12.34 -6.45 26.90
N ARG A 664 -13.61 -6.69 27.21
CA ARG A 664 -14.74 -6.43 26.30
C ARG A 664 -14.89 -4.94 25.97
N GLN A 665 -14.81 -4.06 26.98
CA GLN A 665 -14.90 -2.62 26.76
C GLN A 665 -13.73 -2.09 25.91
N TRP A 666 -12.52 -2.65 26.10
CA TRP A 666 -11.39 -2.36 25.22
C TRP A 666 -11.67 -2.78 23.76
N GLN A 667 -12.25 -3.96 23.53
CA GLN A 667 -12.64 -4.40 22.18
C GLN A 667 -13.68 -3.46 21.54
N LEU A 668 -14.72 -3.06 22.29
CA LEU A 668 -15.72 -2.10 21.81
C LEU A 668 -15.10 -0.74 21.47
N SER A 669 -14.12 -0.28 22.25
CA SER A 669 -13.39 0.96 21.95
C SER A 669 -12.59 0.85 20.65
N CYS A 670 -11.95 -0.30 20.38
CA CYS A 670 -11.25 -0.54 19.12
C CYS A 670 -12.23 -0.52 17.93
N LEU A 671 -13.40 -1.13 18.07
CA LEU A 671 -14.43 -1.12 17.03
C LEU A 671 -14.98 0.30 16.77
N ALA A 672 -15.14 1.08 17.83
CA ALA A 672 -15.54 2.48 17.74
C ALA A 672 -14.50 3.34 17.02
N VAL A 673 -13.20 3.13 17.25
CA VAL A 673 -12.13 3.82 16.49
C VAL A 673 -12.16 3.40 15.01
N GLU A 674 -12.31 2.10 14.73
CA GLU A 674 -12.38 1.57 13.36
C GLU A 674 -13.61 2.05 12.58
N SER A 675 -14.66 2.52 13.26
CA SER A 675 -15.81 3.16 12.62
C SER A 675 -15.46 4.39 11.80
N LEU A 676 -14.40 5.11 12.18
CA LEU A 676 -13.95 6.30 11.47
C LEU A 676 -13.40 5.93 10.09
N ARG A 677 -12.64 4.84 10.03
CA ARG A 677 -12.16 4.28 8.76
C ARG A 677 -13.33 3.73 7.92
N TYR A 678 -14.36 3.17 8.55
CA TYR A 678 -15.56 2.74 7.85
C TYR A 678 -16.26 3.93 7.18
N VAL A 679 -16.43 5.05 7.90
CA VAL A 679 -17.05 6.28 7.37
C VAL A 679 -16.24 6.82 6.19
N GLN A 680 -14.92 6.90 6.30
CA GLN A 680 -14.05 7.34 5.19
C GLN A 680 -14.17 6.45 3.95
N LEU A 681 -14.25 5.12 4.14
CA LEU A 681 -14.45 4.18 3.04
C LEU A 681 -15.86 4.31 2.44
N HIS A 682 -16.88 4.54 3.25
CA HIS A 682 -18.24 4.79 2.78
C HIS A 682 -18.27 6.07 1.93
N GLU A 683 -17.70 7.17 2.41
CA GLU A 683 -17.57 8.42 1.65
C GLU A 683 -16.83 8.19 0.33
N ALA A 684 -15.71 7.46 0.35
CA ALA A 684 -14.92 7.17 -0.85
C ALA A 684 -15.66 6.30 -1.88
N LEU A 685 -16.46 5.34 -1.42
CA LEU A 685 -17.19 4.38 -2.26
C LEU A 685 -18.56 4.91 -2.70
N GLY A 686 -19.10 5.94 -2.04
CA GLY A 686 -20.47 6.41 -2.20
C GLY A 686 -21.54 5.43 -1.66
N GLN A 687 -21.12 4.33 -1.03
CA GLN A 687 -22.00 3.31 -0.46
C GLN A 687 -21.32 2.60 0.73
N PRO A 688 -22.08 1.97 1.64
CA PRO A 688 -21.53 1.23 2.78
C PRO A 688 -20.52 0.15 2.33
N PRO A 689 -19.29 0.10 2.88
CA PRO A 689 -18.32 -0.91 2.49
C PRO A 689 -18.75 -2.32 2.92
N THR A 690 -18.39 -3.32 2.11
CA THR A 690 -18.53 -4.76 2.45
C THR A 690 -17.47 -5.20 3.48
N PRO A 691 -17.66 -6.35 4.17
CA PRO A 691 -16.65 -6.90 5.08
C PRO A 691 -15.25 -7.02 4.44
N LYS A 692 -15.18 -7.52 3.19
CA LYS A 692 -13.91 -7.67 2.45
C LYS A 692 -13.25 -6.32 2.14
N GLN A 693 -14.02 -5.31 1.71
CA GLN A 693 -13.51 -3.96 1.43
C GLN A 693 -13.03 -3.25 2.71
N PHE A 694 -13.78 -3.42 3.81
CA PHE A 694 -13.37 -2.92 5.12
C PHE A 694 -12.17 -3.70 5.68
N GLY A 695 -12.01 -4.97 5.32
CA GLY A 695 -11.00 -5.86 5.87
C GLY A 695 -11.30 -6.25 7.31
N SER A 696 -12.56 -6.62 7.56
CA SER A 696 -13.14 -7.05 8.84
C SER A 696 -12.46 -8.29 9.44
N THR A 697 -11.79 -9.11 8.63
CA THR A 697 -10.98 -10.25 9.10
C THR A 697 -9.86 -9.83 10.07
N ARG A 698 -9.37 -8.59 9.97
CA ARG A 698 -8.41 -8.02 10.94
C ARG A 698 -9.04 -7.75 12.31
N LEU A 699 -10.36 -7.66 12.36
CA LEU A 699 -11.17 -7.37 13.54
C LEU A 699 -11.92 -8.61 14.03
N ALA A 700 -11.61 -9.81 13.53
CA ALA A 700 -12.34 -11.04 13.85
C ALA A 700 -12.43 -11.32 15.37
N LEU A 701 -11.43 -10.91 16.13
CA LEU A 701 -11.38 -11.04 17.60
C LEU A 701 -12.25 -10.00 18.36
N VAL A 702 -12.91 -9.07 17.66
CA VAL A 702 -13.62 -7.91 18.24
C VAL A 702 -15.15 -8.10 18.27
N TRP A 703 -15.68 -9.14 17.61
CA TRP A 703 -17.12 -9.37 17.46
C TRP A 703 -17.69 -10.34 18.51
N PRO A 704 -18.63 -9.94 19.38
CA PRO A 704 -19.18 -10.80 20.43
C PRO A 704 -19.86 -12.10 19.94
N GLY A 705 -20.43 -12.09 18.72
CA GLY A 705 -21.05 -13.24 18.06
C GLY A 705 -20.34 -13.67 16.77
N GLY A 706 -19.05 -13.32 16.64
CA GLY A 706 -18.32 -13.46 15.38
C GLY A 706 -18.79 -12.48 14.30
N GLU A 707 -18.14 -12.53 13.14
CA GLU A 707 -18.36 -11.57 12.05
C GLU A 707 -19.81 -11.59 11.51
N ALA A 708 -20.44 -12.77 11.45
CA ALA A 708 -21.79 -12.92 10.90
C ALA A 708 -22.87 -12.20 11.73
N GLU A 709 -22.73 -12.18 13.05
CA GLU A 709 -23.69 -11.53 13.95
C GLU A 709 -23.29 -10.09 14.28
N GLY A 710 -22.00 -9.83 14.44
CA GLY A 710 -21.49 -8.52 14.83
C GLY A 710 -21.51 -7.47 13.71
N TRP A 711 -21.20 -7.88 12.48
CA TRP A 711 -21.10 -6.96 11.34
C TRP A 711 -22.42 -6.21 11.03
N PRO A 712 -23.59 -6.88 10.97
CA PRO A 712 -24.86 -6.19 10.76
C PRO A 712 -25.19 -5.16 11.86
N VAL A 713 -24.91 -5.50 13.14
CA VAL A 713 -25.14 -4.58 14.28
C VAL A 713 -24.29 -3.33 14.14
N PHE A 714 -23.03 -3.49 13.76
CA PHE A 714 -22.12 -2.36 13.53
C PHE A 714 -22.57 -1.50 12.36
N GLN A 715 -22.88 -2.08 11.20
CA GLN A 715 -23.38 -1.31 10.05
C GLN A 715 -24.67 -0.56 10.36
N HIS A 716 -25.60 -1.19 11.08
CA HIS A 716 -26.85 -0.55 11.51
C HIS A 716 -26.58 0.64 12.44
N THR A 717 -25.70 0.46 13.42
CA THR A 717 -25.27 1.51 14.35
C THR A 717 -24.67 2.71 13.61
N LEU A 718 -23.76 2.45 12.67
CA LEU A 718 -23.13 3.53 11.90
C LEU A 718 -24.13 4.25 11.01
N THR A 719 -25.02 3.52 10.34
CA THR A 719 -26.07 4.12 9.50
C THR A 719 -26.98 5.05 10.31
N ALA A 720 -27.36 4.64 11.52
CA ALA A 720 -28.16 5.48 12.42
C ALA A 720 -27.40 6.75 12.84
N LEU A 721 -26.10 6.64 13.13
CA LEU A 721 -25.29 7.77 13.59
C LEU A 721 -24.85 8.72 12.47
N THR A 722 -24.70 8.26 11.23
CA THR A 722 -24.37 9.12 10.08
C THR A 722 -25.59 9.82 9.48
N ASN A 723 -26.79 9.27 9.64
CA ASN A 723 -28.04 9.87 9.14
C ASN A 723 -28.64 10.95 10.06
N THR A 724 -28.01 11.25 11.21
CA THR A 724 -28.53 12.22 12.18
C THR A 724 -28.02 13.64 11.92
N ASN A 725 -28.74 14.39 11.08
CA ASN A 725 -28.86 15.84 11.25
C ASN A 725 -29.92 16.10 12.33
N LEU A 726 -29.52 16.48 13.54
CA LEU A 726 -30.41 17.16 14.48
C LEU A 726 -29.62 18.20 15.30
N PRO A 727 -30.09 19.46 15.35
CA PRO A 727 -29.66 20.42 16.36
C PRO A 727 -30.32 20.11 17.72
N SER A 728 -29.67 20.61 18.77
CA SER A 728 -29.96 20.46 20.20
C SER A 728 -31.42 20.69 20.64
N GLU A 729 -31.79 19.91 21.67
CA GLU A 729 -32.91 20.02 22.63
C GLU A 729 -34.02 21.07 22.38
N ARG A 730 -35.28 20.58 22.30
CA ARG A 730 -36.38 21.03 23.17
C ARG A 730 -37.59 20.07 23.13
N SER A 731 -38.11 19.79 24.32
CA SER A 731 -39.37 19.11 24.65
C SER A 731 -40.57 19.76 23.96
N ASP A 732 -41.47 18.97 23.35
CA ASP A 732 -42.84 18.76 23.88
C ASP A 732 -43.67 17.77 23.04
N ALA A 733 -44.67 17.20 23.73
CA ALA A 733 -45.43 15.99 23.45
C ALA A 733 -46.36 15.97 22.21
N GLY A 734 -46.66 14.74 21.74
CA GLY A 734 -47.89 14.41 21.01
C GLY A 734 -47.80 13.13 20.16
N PRO A 735 -48.58 12.06 20.43
CA PRO A 735 -48.46 10.78 19.75
C PRO A 735 -49.37 10.74 18.51
N THR A 736 -48.88 10.28 17.36
CA THR A 736 -49.77 9.74 16.33
C THR A 736 -49.05 8.85 15.32
N GLU A 737 -49.55 7.62 15.26
CA GLU A 737 -49.65 6.74 14.09
C GLU A 737 -48.39 6.09 13.50
N SER A 738 -48.18 4.88 14.02
CA SER A 738 -47.66 3.72 13.31
C SER A 738 -48.22 3.60 11.87
N HIS A 739 -47.35 3.77 10.89
CA HIS A 739 -47.58 3.27 9.53
C HIS A 739 -46.43 2.36 9.08
N ARG A 740 -46.64 1.07 9.40
CA ARG A 740 -46.43 -0.14 8.59
C ARG A 740 -45.08 -0.33 7.87
N ASP A 741 -44.43 -1.42 8.27
CA ASP A 741 -43.57 -2.25 7.43
C ASP A 741 -44.04 -2.26 5.97
N ALA A 742 -43.19 -1.77 5.07
CA ALA A 742 -43.32 -2.03 3.65
C ALA A 742 -42.71 -3.40 3.35
N PRO A 743 -43.45 -4.35 2.75
CA PRO A 743 -42.95 -5.68 2.46
C PRO A 743 -41.87 -5.61 1.36
N GLN A 744 -40.77 -6.35 1.54
CA GLN A 744 -39.87 -6.71 0.44
C GLN A 744 -40.71 -7.42 -0.64
N SER A 745 -40.94 -6.76 -1.78
CA SER A 745 -41.69 -7.36 -2.88
C SER A 745 -40.83 -8.44 -3.55
N ALA A 746 -41.24 -9.70 -3.45
CA ALA A 746 -40.64 -10.78 -4.22
C ALA A 746 -40.85 -10.50 -5.72
N GLY A 747 -39.78 -10.20 -6.46
CA GLY A 747 -39.82 -9.97 -7.90
C GLY A 747 -40.37 -11.17 -8.68
N ARG A 748 -40.91 -10.94 -9.88
CA ARG A 748 -41.50 -12.00 -10.71
C ARG A 748 -40.40 -12.97 -11.18
N ALA A 749 -40.48 -14.24 -10.77
CA ALA A 749 -39.49 -15.25 -11.14
C ALA A 749 -39.53 -15.60 -12.64
N LEU A 750 -38.36 -15.65 -13.28
CA LEU A 750 -38.17 -16.09 -14.67
C LEU A 750 -37.57 -17.50 -14.67
N SER A 751 -38.04 -18.38 -15.56
CA SER A 751 -37.38 -19.66 -15.85
C SER A 751 -36.31 -19.48 -16.94
N LYS A 752 -35.34 -20.40 -17.03
CA LYS A 752 -34.32 -20.38 -18.09
C LYS A 752 -34.98 -20.32 -19.48
N GLY A 753 -34.59 -19.34 -20.29
CA GLY A 753 -35.15 -19.03 -21.60
C GLY A 753 -36.37 -18.11 -21.60
N ALA A 754 -36.95 -17.77 -20.44
CA ALA A 754 -38.08 -16.87 -20.35
C ALA A 754 -37.68 -15.41 -20.63
N ASN A 755 -38.58 -14.66 -21.28
CA ASN A 755 -38.38 -13.26 -21.64
C ASN A 755 -39.43 -12.37 -20.98
N ALA A 756 -39.07 -11.15 -20.59
CA ALA A 756 -40.01 -10.15 -20.07
C ALA A 756 -39.75 -8.76 -20.68
N PRO A 757 -40.78 -7.91 -20.84
CA PRO A 757 -40.59 -6.53 -21.27
C PRO A 757 -39.87 -5.71 -20.18
N LEU A 758 -39.08 -4.73 -20.61
CA LEU A 758 -38.47 -3.70 -19.78
C LEU A 758 -38.92 -2.33 -20.27
N GLU A 759 -39.10 -1.40 -19.34
CA GLU A 759 -39.31 0.01 -19.68
C GLU A 759 -38.01 0.64 -20.20
N ALA A 760 -38.09 1.67 -21.04
CA ALA A 760 -36.93 2.35 -21.61
C ALA A 760 -36.29 3.32 -20.59
N GLU A 761 -35.84 2.77 -19.46
CA GLU A 761 -35.18 3.46 -18.34
C GLU A 761 -34.00 2.60 -17.84
N ALA A 762 -33.28 3.06 -16.82
CA ALA A 762 -32.19 2.29 -16.25
C ALA A 762 -32.65 0.92 -15.73
N VAL A 763 -31.91 -0.13 -16.05
CA VAL A 763 -32.14 -1.48 -15.54
C VAL A 763 -30.90 -1.96 -14.79
N THR A 764 -31.08 -2.43 -13.55
CA THR A 764 -29.99 -2.95 -12.72
C THR A 764 -30.17 -4.44 -12.52
N VAL A 765 -29.17 -5.24 -12.93
CA VAL A 765 -29.05 -6.68 -12.69
C VAL A 765 -28.03 -6.88 -11.58
N ARG A 766 -28.50 -7.24 -10.39
CA ARG A 766 -27.68 -7.58 -9.22
C ARG A 766 -27.55 -9.09 -9.09
N LEU A 767 -26.34 -9.60 -8.86
CA LEU A 767 -26.12 -10.99 -8.51
C LEU A 767 -26.01 -11.14 -6.99
N ILE A 768 -26.70 -12.14 -6.47
CA ILE A 768 -26.57 -12.66 -5.12
C ILE A 768 -25.89 -14.01 -5.26
N THR A 769 -24.76 -14.20 -4.60
CA THR A 769 -23.92 -15.40 -4.78
C THR A 769 -23.60 -16.04 -3.44
N THR A 770 -23.58 -17.37 -3.42
CA THR A 770 -23.19 -18.19 -2.27
C THR A 770 -22.05 -19.09 -2.70
N GLY A 771 -21.06 -19.32 -1.82
CA GLY A 771 -19.90 -20.16 -2.13
C GLY A 771 -18.69 -19.38 -2.63
N ALA A 772 -18.19 -19.72 -3.81
CA ALA A 772 -17.02 -19.07 -4.40
C ALA A 772 -17.27 -17.58 -4.72
N PRO A 773 -16.25 -16.72 -4.63
CA PRO A 773 -16.34 -15.34 -5.09
C PRO A 773 -16.61 -15.29 -6.60
N VAL A 774 -17.54 -14.42 -7.00
CA VAL A 774 -17.99 -14.26 -8.39
C VAL A 774 -17.84 -12.80 -8.81
N ASP A 775 -17.17 -12.57 -9.93
CA ASP A 775 -17.12 -11.30 -10.62
C ASP A 775 -18.29 -11.16 -11.61
N VAL A 776 -18.81 -9.93 -11.73
CA VAL A 776 -19.90 -9.61 -12.65
C VAL A 776 -19.39 -8.69 -13.74
N SER A 777 -19.59 -9.07 -14.99
CA SER A 777 -19.23 -8.28 -16.17
C SER A 777 -20.42 -8.16 -17.12
N ALA A 778 -20.32 -7.23 -18.06
CA ALA A 778 -21.28 -7.07 -19.15
C ALA A 778 -20.54 -7.00 -20.48
N VAL A 779 -21.16 -7.54 -21.53
CA VAL A 779 -20.64 -7.44 -22.90
C VAL A 779 -21.70 -6.79 -23.77
N LEU A 780 -21.33 -5.68 -24.41
CA LEU A 780 -22.19 -4.97 -25.37
C LEU A 780 -22.04 -5.63 -26.74
N LEU A 781 -23.14 -6.09 -27.32
CA LEU A 781 -23.17 -6.88 -28.53
C LEU A 781 -23.94 -6.16 -29.64
N THR A 782 -23.36 -6.18 -30.84
CA THR A 782 -24.02 -5.73 -32.07
C THR A 782 -25.16 -6.68 -32.47
N SER A 783 -25.92 -6.32 -33.51
CA SER A 783 -26.95 -7.20 -34.10
C SER A 783 -26.40 -8.54 -34.62
N HIS A 784 -25.08 -8.67 -34.80
CA HIS A 784 -24.39 -9.91 -35.18
C HIS A 784 -23.99 -10.77 -33.97
N GLY A 785 -24.31 -10.37 -32.73
CA GLY A 785 -23.94 -11.09 -31.51
C GLY A 785 -22.43 -11.05 -31.21
N ARG A 786 -21.73 -10.03 -31.72
CA ARG A 786 -20.29 -9.79 -31.54
C ARG A 786 -20.05 -8.40 -31.00
N VAL A 787 -18.96 -8.21 -30.25
CA VAL A 787 -18.49 -6.89 -29.81
C VAL A 787 -18.00 -6.04 -30.98
N ARG A 788 -17.97 -4.71 -30.82
CA ARG A 788 -17.33 -3.79 -31.78
C ARG A 788 -15.81 -3.73 -31.57
N GLY A 789 -15.37 -4.01 -30.35
CA GLY A 789 -13.98 -4.20 -29.95
C GLY A 789 -13.86 -4.44 -28.44
N ASP A 790 -12.64 -4.57 -27.93
CA ASP A 790 -12.37 -4.96 -26.54
C ASP A 790 -13.00 -4.03 -25.47
N HIS A 791 -13.26 -2.76 -25.83
CA HIS A 791 -13.88 -1.77 -24.94
C HIS A 791 -15.35 -2.06 -24.62
N ASP A 792 -16.01 -2.94 -25.36
CA ASP A 792 -17.39 -3.38 -25.13
C ASP A 792 -17.51 -4.44 -24.02
N LEU A 793 -16.40 -4.89 -23.45
CA LEU A 793 -16.37 -5.67 -22.22
C LEU A 793 -16.29 -4.73 -21.01
N VAL A 794 -17.38 -4.62 -20.26
CA VAL A 794 -17.49 -3.81 -19.04
C VAL A 794 -17.30 -4.70 -17.81
N PHE A 795 -16.29 -4.40 -17.00
CA PHE A 795 -15.91 -5.18 -15.82
C PHE A 795 -15.14 -4.29 -14.83
N TYR A 796 -14.68 -4.82 -13.70
CA TYR A 796 -14.11 -3.99 -12.63
C TYR A 796 -12.93 -3.08 -13.04
N ASN A 797 -12.10 -3.46 -14.03
CA ASN A 797 -11.02 -2.62 -14.55
C ASN A 797 -11.44 -1.69 -15.71
N HIS A 798 -12.61 -1.91 -16.31
CA HIS A 798 -13.23 -1.05 -17.31
C HIS A 798 -14.72 -0.87 -16.94
N PRO A 799 -15.02 -0.09 -15.88
CA PRO A 799 -16.32 -0.18 -15.19
C PRO A 799 -17.46 0.57 -15.88
N HIS A 800 -17.21 1.23 -17.02
CA HIS A 800 -18.23 1.94 -17.77
C HIS A 800 -17.96 1.94 -19.27
N GLN A 801 -18.98 1.62 -20.06
CA GLN A 801 -19.02 1.81 -21.52
C GLN A 801 -20.45 2.08 -21.96
N ASP A 802 -20.66 3.15 -22.73
CA ASP A 802 -21.89 3.42 -23.49
C ASP A 802 -23.20 3.22 -22.71
N GLY A 803 -23.28 3.79 -21.49
CA GLY A 803 -24.45 3.72 -20.62
C GLY A 803 -24.56 2.42 -19.82
N VAL A 804 -23.60 1.50 -19.94
CA VAL A 804 -23.48 0.30 -19.10
C VAL A 804 -22.40 0.51 -18.05
N HIS A 805 -22.77 0.32 -16.78
CA HIS A 805 -21.92 0.49 -15.61
C HIS A 805 -21.78 -0.85 -14.86
N SER A 806 -20.56 -1.22 -14.51
CA SER A 806 -20.27 -2.36 -13.63
C SER A 806 -19.94 -1.87 -12.21
N SER A 807 -20.52 -2.53 -11.22
CA SER A 807 -20.22 -2.42 -9.79
C SER A 807 -19.86 -3.80 -9.25
N THR A 808 -19.40 -3.89 -8.00
CA THR A 808 -18.85 -5.13 -7.41
C THR A 808 -19.75 -6.37 -7.55
N ALA A 809 -21.08 -6.22 -7.59
CA ALA A 809 -22.02 -7.34 -7.74
C ALA A 809 -23.21 -7.04 -8.67
N ALA A 810 -23.15 -5.96 -9.47
CA ALA A 810 -24.27 -5.58 -10.31
C ALA A 810 -23.84 -4.86 -11.59
N ILE A 811 -24.63 -5.05 -12.64
CA ILE A 811 -24.57 -4.29 -13.89
C ILE A 811 -25.78 -3.38 -13.97
N THR A 812 -25.57 -2.09 -14.20
CA THR A 812 -26.63 -1.13 -14.49
C THR A 812 -26.51 -0.69 -15.94
N ALA A 813 -27.57 -0.85 -16.74
CA ALA A 813 -27.65 -0.37 -18.11
C ALA A 813 -28.68 0.76 -18.21
N GLU A 814 -28.22 1.95 -18.55
CA GLU A 814 -29.06 3.11 -18.87
C GLU A 814 -29.58 2.98 -20.30
N LEU A 815 -30.69 2.24 -20.46
CA LEU A 815 -31.26 1.86 -21.76
C LEU A 815 -31.48 3.01 -22.77
N PRO A 816 -31.80 4.25 -22.35
CA PRO A 816 -31.86 5.41 -23.26
C PRO A 816 -30.51 5.86 -23.82
N HIS A 817 -29.42 5.63 -23.09
CA HIS A 817 -28.07 6.04 -23.45
C HIS A 817 -27.28 4.99 -24.24
N ILE A 818 -27.84 3.78 -24.38
CA ILE A 818 -27.22 2.72 -25.18
C ILE A 818 -27.28 3.11 -26.67
N PRO A 819 -26.13 3.14 -27.38
CA PRO A 819 -26.05 3.40 -28.81
C PRO A 819 -26.92 2.47 -29.66
N ALA A 820 -27.29 2.93 -30.86
CA ALA A 820 -28.19 2.19 -31.76
C ALA A 820 -27.55 0.95 -32.39
N ASP A 821 -26.22 0.94 -32.51
CA ASP A 821 -25.41 -0.18 -33.01
C ASP A 821 -25.22 -1.30 -31.98
N VAL A 822 -25.54 -1.06 -30.70
CA VAL A 822 -25.64 -2.08 -29.65
C VAL A 822 -27.07 -2.61 -29.57
N HIS A 823 -27.20 -3.90 -29.86
CA HIS A 823 -28.49 -4.58 -29.93
C HIS A 823 -28.81 -5.41 -28.67
N SER A 824 -27.79 -5.94 -28.00
CA SER A 824 -27.96 -6.62 -26.71
C SER A 824 -26.78 -6.40 -25.76
N ILE A 825 -27.04 -6.65 -24.48
CA ILE A 825 -26.10 -6.55 -23.37
C ILE A 825 -26.19 -7.88 -22.61
N ALA A 826 -25.13 -8.69 -22.67
CA ALA A 826 -25.04 -9.94 -21.94
C ALA A 826 -24.41 -9.70 -20.57
N VAL A 827 -25.10 -10.06 -19.48
CA VAL A 827 -24.55 -10.01 -18.12
C VAL A 827 -23.94 -11.36 -17.78
N ILE A 828 -22.70 -11.34 -17.29
CA ILE A 828 -21.87 -12.52 -17.10
C ILE A 828 -21.45 -12.63 -15.63
N ALA A 829 -21.55 -13.83 -15.08
CA ALA A 829 -21.00 -14.23 -13.80
C ALA A 829 -19.74 -15.08 -14.05
N SER A 830 -18.61 -14.74 -13.44
CA SER A 830 -17.38 -15.53 -13.52
C SER A 830 -16.80 -15.78 -12.15
N ILE A 831 -16.47 -17.03 -11.82
CA ILE A 831 -15.79 -17.35 -10.56
C ILE A 831 -14.38 -16.77 -10.57
N ASP A 832 -14.02 -16.11 -9.48
CA ASP A 832 -12.64 -15.67 -9.21
C ASP A 832 -11.79 -16.90 -8.84
N LEU A 833 -11.22 -17.50 -9.89
CA LEU A 833 -10.32 -18.64 -9.78
C LEU A 833 -8.97 -18.25 -9.16
N GLU A 834 -8.60 -16.98 -9.02
CA GLU A 834 -7.40 -16.61 -8.24
C GLU A 834 -7.67 -16.76 -6.74
N ALA A 835 -8.87 -16.37 -6.29
CA ALA A 835 -9.29 -16.54 -4.91
C ALA A 835 -9.63 -17.99 -4.55
N LEU A 836 -10.29 -18.75 -5.45
CA LEU A 836 -10.59 -20.17 -5.22
C LEU A 836 -10.36 -21.02 -6.49
N PRO A 837 -9.13 -21.48 -6.77
CA PRO A 837 -8.80 -22.02 -8.10
C PRO A 837 -9.35 -23.41 -8.45
N THR A 838 -10.28 -23.96 -7.67
CA THR A 838 -10.98 -25.22 -7.97
C THR A 838 -12.50 -25.06 -7.91
N ALA A 839 -13.01 -23.84 -7.72
CA ALA A 839 -14.45 -23.63 -7.68
C ALA A 839 -15.06 -23.64 -9.08
N VAL A 840 -16.27 -24.18 -9.15
CA VAL A 840 -17.14 -24.25 -10.33
C VAL A 840 -18.56 -23.91 -9.87
N PHE A 841 -19.44 -23.52 -10.78
CA PHE A 841 -20.83 -23.22 -10.46
C PHE A 841 -21.64 -24.50 -10.26
N ASP A 842 -21.47 -25.16 -9.11
CA ASP A 842 -22.17 -26.38 -8.72
C ASP A 842 -23.12 -26.14 -7.52
N GLN A 843 -23.48 -27.20 -6.79
CA GLN A 843 -24.36 -27.10 -5.61
C GLN A 843 -23.75 -26.27 -4.47
N GLN A 844 -22.44 -26.06 -4.46
CA GLN A 844 -21.73 -25.31 -3.41
C GLN A 844 -21.51 -23.84 -3.81
N SER A 845 -21.45 -23.55 -5.11
CA SER A 845 -21.30 -22.18 -5.62
C SER A 845 -22.44 -21.83 -6.59
N ILE A 846 -23.43 -21.08 -6.12
CA ILE A 846 -24.63 -20.71 -6.88
C ILE A 846 -24.77 -19.18 -7.00
N TRP A 847 -25.50 -18.75 -8.02
CA TRP A 847 -25.87 -17.35 -8.20
C TRP A 847 -27.36 -17.21 -8.49
N ARG A 848 -27.94 -16.11 -7.99
CA ARG A 848 -29.30 -15.64 -8.29
C ARG A 848 -29.23 -14.21 -8.78
N ALA A 849 -29.89 -13.93 -9.89
CA ALA A 849 -29.99 -12.59 -10.47
C ALA A 849 -31.29 -11.92 -10.04
N GLU A 850 -31.19 -10.69 -9.56
CA GLU A 850 -32.32 -9.80 -9.31
C GLU A 850 -32.22 -8.60 -10.25
N THR A 851 -33.26 -8.40 -11.07
CA THR A 851 -33.36 -7.28 -12.01
C THR A 851 -34.38 -6.29 -11.49
N THR A 852 -34.01 -5.01 -11.44
CA THR A 852 -34.88 -3.91 -10.95
C THR A 852 -34.85 -2.72 -11.90
N GLN A 853 -35.97 -2.00 -12.02
CA GLN A 853 -36.06 -0.70 -12.69
C GLN A 853 -36.74 0.34 -11.77
N PRO A 854 -36.47 1.66 -11.94
CA PRO A 854 -37.11 2.73 -11.17
C PRO A 854 -38.65 2.73 -11.21
N SER A 855 -39.27 2.26 -12.29
CA SER A 855 -40.73 2.04 -12.40
C SER A 855 -41.30 1.00 -11.42
N GLY A 856 -40.45 0.29 -10.69
CA GLY A 856 -40.84 -0.81 -9.80
C GLY A 856 -40.90 -2.19 -10.48
N THR A 857 -40.45 -2.29 -11.74
CA THR A 857 -40.32 -3.56 -12.45
C THR A 857 -39.23 -4.42 -11.84
N ASN A 858 -39.61 -5.55 -11.23
CA ASN A 858 -38.69 -6.47 -10.55
C ASN A 858 -38.80 -7.91 -11.09
N PHE A 859 -37.68 -8.50 -11.51
CA PHE A 859 -37.57 -9.90 -11.92
C PHE A 859 -36.50 -10.63 -11.10
N SER A 860 -36.66 -11.94 -10.92
CA SER A 860 -35.59 -12.77 -10.36
C SER A 860 -35.34 -14.03 -11.19
N PHE A 861 -34.09 -14.44 -11.32
CA PHE A 861 -33.72 -15.67 -12.02
C PHE A 861 -32.66 -16.43 -11.24
N GLU A 862 -32.90 -17.72 -11.02
CA GLU A 862 -31.95 -18.65 -10.41
C GLU A 862 -31.93 -19.91 -11.28
N PRO A 863 -30.80 -20.27 -11.90
CA PRO A 863 -30.68 -21.51 -12.66
C PRO A 863 -30.51 -22.71 -11.73
N ALA A 864 -30.73 -23.92 -12.25
CA ALA A 864 -30.27 -25.11 -11.56
C ALA A 864 -28.72 -25.12 -11.49
N PRO A 865 -28.11 -25.73 -10.44
CA PRO A 865 -26.67 -25.90 -10.36
C PRO A 865 -26.10 -26.57 -11.61
N PHE A 866 -24.94 -26.09 -12.09
CA PHE A 866 -24.28 -26.70 -13.24
C PHE A 866 -23.50 -27.96 -12.83
N THR A 867 -23.17 -28.79 -13.80
CA THR A 867 -22.64 -30.16 -13.55
C THR A 867 -21.40 -30.52 -14.37
N SER A 868 -20.96 -29.64 -15.26
CA SER A 868 -19.89 -29.91 -16.25
C SER A 868 -18.59 -29.18 -15.92
N GLY A 869 -18.50 -28.53 -14.75
CA GLY A 869 -17.32 -27.79 -14.30
C GLY A 869 -17.28 -26.34 -14.78
N GLU A 870 -18.44 -25.73 -15.01
CA GLU A 870 -18.58 -24.38 -15.53
C GLU A 870 -18.08 -23.33 -14.55
N THR A 871 -17.16 -22.46 -15.00
CA THR A 871 -16.57 -21.39 -14.17
C THR A 871 -17.07 -20.01 -14.55
N VAL A 872 -17.74 -19.89 -15.69
CA VAL A 872 -18.35 -18.67 -16.22
C VAL A 872 -19.78 -18.97 -16.66
N SER A 873 -20.71 -18.04 -16.48
CA SER A 873 -22.09 -18.17 -16.94
C SER A 873 -22.67 -16.86 -17.47
N ILE A 874 -23.39 -16.92 -18.59
CA ILE A 874 -24.28 -15.83 -19.03
C ILE A 874 -25.54 -15.91 -18.18
N VAL A 875 -25.76 -14.87 -17.39
CA VAL A 875 -26.83 -14.78 -16.40
C VAL A 875 -28.14 -14.42 -17.08
N VAL A 876 -28.18 -13.21 -17.64
CA VAL A 876 -29.31 -12.63 -18.36
C VAL A 876 -28.81 -11.85 -19.56
N GLU A 877 -29.68 -11.65 -20.54
CA GLU A 877 -29.40 -10.79 -21.69
C GLU A 877 -30.49 -9.73 -21.80
N ILE A 878 -30.09 -8.47 -21.88
CA ILE A 878 -30.97 -7.33 -22.12
C ILE A 878 -30.85 -6.95 -23.59
N TYR A 879 -31.94 -6.96 -24.35
CA TYR A 879 -31.88 -6.81 -25.80
C TYR A 879 -33.02 -5.97 -26.36
N ARG A 880 -32.77 -5.34 -27.51
CA ARG A 880 -33.77 -4.59 -28.26
C ARG A 880 -34.73 -5.56 -28.97
N HIS A 881 -36.01 -5.23 -28.92
CA HIS A 881 -37.08 -5.91 -29.63
C HIS A 881 -37.93 -4.85 -30.37
N ALA A 882 -38.74 -5.27 -31.35
CA ALA A 882 -39.59 -4.35 -32.11
C ALA A 882 -40.55 -3.49 -31.26
N SER A 883 -40.79 -3.90 -30.01
CA SER A 883 -41.69 -3.26 -29.04
C SER A 883 -40.96 -2.54 -27.90
N GLY A 884 -39.64 -2.31 -28.00
CA GLY A 884 -38.81 -1.74 -26.93
C GLY A 884 -37.79 -2.73 -26.37
N TRP A 885 -37.33 -2.51 -25.14
CA TRP A 885 -36.33 -3.38 -24.49
C TRP A 885 -36.97 -4.60 -23.83
N LYS A 886 -36.22 -5.71 -23.80
CA LYS A 886 -36.62 -6.94 -23.11
C LYS A 886 -35.43 -7.53 -22.37
N ILE A 887 -35.71 -8.28 -21.31
CA ILE A 887 -34.75 -9.15 -20.64
C ILE A 887 -35.06 -10.62 -20.94
N ARG A 888 -34.02 -11.44 -21.07
CA ARG A 888 -34.08 -12.90 -21.17
C ARG A 888 -33.25 -13.53 -20.07
N ALA A 889 -33.81 -14.51 -19.37
CA ALA A 889 -33.07 -15.38 -18.47
C ALA A 889 -32.27 -16.41 -19.30
N VAL A 890 -30.94 -16.41 -19.21
CA VAL A 890 -30.07 -17.23 -20.08
C VAL A 890 -29.55 -18.46 -19.34
N GLY A 891 -28.81 -18.26 -18.23
CA GLY A 891 -28.28 -19.34 -17.39
C GLY A 891 -27.45 -20.37 -18.16
N GLN A 892 -26.62 -19.92 -19.10
CA GLN A 892 -25.73 -20.78 -19.89
C GLN A 892 -24.34 -20.74 -19.27
N GLY A 893 -23.73 -21.90 -19.00
CA GLY A 893 -22.40 -22.00 -18.41
C GLY A 893 -21.32 -22.34 -19.44
N TYR A 894 -20.07 -22.05 -19.10
CA TYR A 894 -18.85 -22.33 -19.86
C TYR A 894 -17.83 -23.04 -18.96
N ASP A 895 -17.52 -24.29 -19.27
CA ASP A 895 -16.45 -25.10 -18.67
C ASP A 895 -15.05 -24.69 -19.17
N THR A 896 -14.99 -24.12 -20.37
CA THR A 896 -13.82 -23.45 -20.97
C THR A 896 -13.52 -22.06 -20.39
N GLY A 897 -14.30 -21.63 -19.40
CA GLY A 897 -14.13 -20.36 -18.68
C GLY A 897 -14.28 -19.12 -19.58
N LEU A 898 -13.64 -18.02 -19.17
CA LEU A 898 -13.79 -16.73 -19.87
C LEU A 898 -13.25 -16.77 -21.30
N ALA A 899 -12.26 -17.63 -21.58
CA ALA A 899 -11.69 -17.80 -22.92
C ALA A 899 -12.71 -18.34 -23.93
N GLY A 900 -13.55 -19.32 -23.52
CA GLY A 900 -14.63 -19.83 -24.37
C GLY A 900 -15.69 -18.77 -24.65
N LEU A 901 -16.12 -18.05 -23.63
CA LEU A 901 -17.08 -16.95 -23.77
C LEU A 901 -16.52 -15.81 -24.65
N ALA A 902 -15.26 -15.45 -24.47
CA ALA A 902 -14.59 -14.42 -25.27
C ALA A 902 -14.51 -14.82 -26.75
N ALA A 903 -14.24 -16.08 -27.06
CA ALA A 903 -14.23 -16.59 -28.43
C ALA A 903 -15.62 -16.52 -29.09
N ASP A 904 -16.68 -16.80 -28.33
CA ASP A 904 -18.07 -16.72 -28.82
C ASP A 904 -18.51 -15.29 -29.11
N TYR A 905 -18.09 -14.32 -28.28
CA TYR A 905 -18.42 -12.89 -28.47
C TYR A 905 -17.40 -12.09 -29.30
N GLY A 906 -16.25 -12.69 -29.64
CA GLY A 906 -15.21 -12.06 -30.48
C GLY A 906 -14.32 -11.07 -29.75
N ILE A 907 -14.05 -11.30 -28.46
CA ILE A 907 -13.19 -10.47 -27.60
C ILE A 907 -11.75 -10.99 -27.70
N ASP A 908 -10.77 -10.11 -27.94
CA ASP A 908 -9.34 -10.48 -28.00
C ASP A 908 -8.71 -10.37 -26.60
N VAL A 909 -8.42 -11.50 -25.96
CA VAL A 909 -8.00 -11.57 -24.55
C VAL A 909 -6.47 -11.62 -24.37
N GLU A 910 -5.66 -11.47 -25.42
CA GLU A 910 -4.18 -11.59 -25.35
C GLU A 910 -3.40 -10.25 -25.23
N ARG A 911 -3.97 -9.21 -24.60
CA ARG A 911 -3.31 -7.89 -24.45
C ARG A 911 -2.82 -7.54 -23.05
#